data_AF-A0A953XUZ4-F1
#
_entry.id   AF-A0A953XUZ4-F1
#
_cell.length_a   1.000
_cell.length_b   1.000
_cell.length_c   1.000
_cell.angle_alpha   90.00
_cell.angle_beta   90.00
_cell.angle_gamma   90.00
#
_symmetry.space_group_name_H-M   'P 1'
#
loop_
_entity.id
_entity.type
_entity.pdbx_description
1 polymer ?
#
loop_
_entity_poly.entity_id
_entity_poly.type
_entity_poly.pdbx_seq_one_letter_code
_entity_poly.pdbx_strand_id
1 'polypeptide(L)'
;MDNNADNQRHIQWTRLWCPREGTVHIDEQGFLVKASIGEEDFYSPDAKPLPDHLAAPCLILLGPPGMGKTTEIETAYASDTGPRLSINLGDVTSDSDLHAKLSGNPTVMKWQQDKPQAPTLWLDSLDEALADVANIVKALKAELRKLKQAVRGLRLRIACRVADWLPSLEGAIREVWGGEYCQTIQLEPLRREDVKAAAKAHGLSAQAFMEAVFAAKAGPLAAKPVTLLNFLLREFKDNHGALPDSQVALYESGCRRLVDEWADHRREQVRSANDDAESRFQTAQRVAAAMTFYGRDKLDCRGGEDETADGAVHSREIGTASSSSEDIPRAPSIQDVENVAHTALMSGDAVPHLYHFGHRTFQEFLAALFLHEQMTLPTSPMPLPKVLTLFLNPNSNDKRIVPQLLETAAWLAAMNGKFRAALLEADPVAVLHSDVARQDDATQRKLFEALCNGLRKREISAGEWRWRTLRGLNFEGIASELQKILSDTRLHEELHRLAIDLAAKNEVAEVYDKLADLALDTRRSEVVRRLSAHAIAHAPDTPEAFAKAKARLAPLLRTTPADDPNDTLRGNALYTLWRTLEPEALFALLTPPRNASYSGAYWMFSQALMRSLEVQHLTAGLDWAAKQPRVHDMSPDFRRLMQRVFNLAWLNLDAPDVLEALANALAVRTEHYESVRLDYDGEDDYDRYNLRGTDKPSELTSNDPEVARKRRTLCQTMVLTMAGRPKKKGQTGAFAIAHYIQLAQPADFEWLLEQHLAAKHEAQRALWLELATKHWAAWRGAQEQVAVIRNLEAQSEDIREAFRVPIALLDPNSPESVAQREEWERHERELQAITEKRNAKLKLLDPPPARRIVELLDDFEKGDVGAFWRVLDWADRDEYGRRHFGILDFDPRKTIGWKNTTPETHVRLIAAAEKYLGSSQESPDEWVGADKLHLPSIAGLSALILLYHEQRDV
;
A
#
# COMPACT_ATOMS: atom_id res chain seq x y z
N MET A 1 -37.58 2.13 -23.69
CA MET A 1 -36.24 2.74 -23.52
C MET A 1 -36.27 4.11 -22.83
N ASP A 2 -37.40 4.68 -22.36
CA ASP A 2 -37.41 6.05 -21.82
C ASP A 2 -37.88 6.28 -20.36
N ASN A 3 -38.27 5.25 -19.60
CA ASN A 3 -38.82 5.48 -18.24
C ASN A 3 -37.96 4.97 -17.07
N ASN A 4 -36.76 4.46 -17.33
CA ASN A 4 -35.71 4.30 -16.30
C ASN A 4 -34.91 5.61 -16.06
N ALA A 5 -35.24 6.68 -16.79
CA ALA A 5 -34.46 7.90 -16.86
C ALA A 5 -34.52 8.77 -15.58
N ASP A 6 -35.60 8.68 -14.77
CA ASP A 6 -35.71 9.52 -13.57
C ASP A 6 -34.98 8.93 -12.35
N ASN A 7 -34.63 7.63 -12.36
CA ASN A 7 -33.87 6.98 -11.29
C ASN A 7 -32.36 6.93 -11.54
N GLN A 8 -31.93 7.18 -12.77
CA GLN A 8 -30.52 7.25 -13.18
C GLN A 8 -30.18 8.65 -13.71
N ARG A 9 -30.55 9.71 -12.98
CA ARG A 9 -29.85 10.98 -13.18
C ARG A 9 -28.40 10.74 -12.79
N HIS A 10 -27.51 10.74 -13.77
CA HIS A 10 -26.09 10.47 -13.56
C HIS A 10 -25.53 11.56 -12.65
N ILE A 11 -25.36 11.25 -11.36
CA ILE A 11 -24.80 12.22 -10.41
C ILE A 11 -23.30 12.26 -10.67
N GLN A 12 -22.81 13.44 -11.04
CA GLN A 12 -21.38 13.69 -11.15
C GLN A 12 -20.78 13.91 -9.75
N TRP A 13 -20.56 12.81 -9.04
CA TRP A 13 -19.75 12.78 -7.82
C TRP A 13 -18.50 11.90 -8.04
N THR A 14 -17.47 12.14 -7.24
CA THR A 14 -16.25 11.33 -7.27
C THR A 14 -16.20 10.49 -6.00
N ARG A 15 -16.18 9.16 -6.17
CA ARG A 15 -16.05 8.24 -5.04
C ARG A 15 -14.60 8.08 -4.65
N LEU A 16 -14.37 7.92 -3.35
CA LEU A 16 -13.04 7.80 -2.78
C LEU A 16 -12.82 6.41 -2.22
N TRP A 17 -11.64 5.89 -2.48
CA TRP A 17 -11.12 4.62 -2.04
C TRP A 17 -9.93 4.87 -1.13
N CYS A 18 -9.83 4.15 -0.03
CA CYS A 18 -8.72 4.26 0.90
C CYS A 18 -8.01 2.90 1.03
N PRO A 19 -6.67 2.85 1.04
CA PRO A 19 -5.94 1.68 1.51
C PRO A 19 -6.53 1.16 2.84
N ARG A 20 -6.59 -0.17 2.98
CA ARG A 20 -7.13 -0.83 4.18
C ARG A 20 -6.47 -0.35 5.49
N GLU A 21 -5.20 0.00 5.44
CA GLU A 21 -4.41 0.50 6.57
C GLU A 21 -4.38 2.03 6.66
N GLY A 22 -4.90 2.72 5.66
CA GLY A 22 -4.93 4.19 5.61
C GLY A 22 -5.80 4.79 6.70
N THR A 23 -5.74 6.11 6.83
CA THR A 23 -6.59 6.84 7.78
C THR A 23 -7.70 7.56 7.04
N VAL A 24 -8.93 7.54 7.57
CA VAL A 24 -10.05 8.32 7.05
C VAL A 24 -10.82 8.91 8.21
N HIS A 25 -11.20 10.17 8.08
CA HIS A 25 -12.04 10.85 9.05
C HIS A 25 -13.48 10.77 8.55
N ILE A 26 -14.35 10.24 9.40
CA ILE A 26 -15.79 10.23 9.17
C ILE A 26 -16.38 11.02 10.32
N ASP A 27 -17.32 11.92 10.06
CA ASP A 27 -17.96 12.68 11.12
C ASP A 27 -18.93 11.82 11.95
N GLU A 28 -19.49 12.42 13.00
CA GLU A 28 -20.50 11.80 13.87
C GLU A 28 -21.78 11.39 13.11
N GLN A 29 -21.98 11.92 11.90
CA GLN A 29 -23.12 11.61 11.05
C GLN A 29 -22.80 10.56 9.99
N GLY A 30 -21.59 9.96 9.99
CA GLY A 30 -21.25 8.90 9.06
C GLY A 30 -20.78 9.38 7.68
N PHE A 31 -20.57 10.68 7.47
CA PHE A 31 -20.03 11.21 6.21
C PHE A 31 -18.51 11.26 6.22
N LEU A 32 -17.90 11.00 5.07
CA LEU A 32 -16.47 11.21 4.89
C LEU A 32 -16.15 12.71 4.97
N VAL A 33 -15.21 13.06 5.84
CA VAL A 33 -14.74 14.43 6.08
C VAL A 33 -13.23 14.55 5.91
N LYS A 34 -12.78 15.79 5.67
CA LYS A 34 -11.35 16.13 5.54
C LYS A 34 -10.64 15.91 6.88
N ALA A 35 -9.37 15.51 6.83
CA ALA A 35 -8.51 15.54 8.00
C ALA A 35 -8.11 17.00 8.26
N SER A 36 -8.40 17.55 9.44
CA SER A 36 -7.86 18.86 9.82
C SER A 36 -6.70 18.64 10.78
N ILE A 37 -5.47 18.80 10.29
CA ILE A 37 -4.27 18.98 11.12
C ILE A 37 -3.61 20.28 10.63
N GLY A 38 -4.03 21.42 11.18
CA GLY A 38 -3.56 22.75 10.77
C GLY A 38 -4.44 23.46 9.70
N GLU A 39 -4.09 24.71 9.37
CA GLU A 39 -4.86 25.65 8.52
C GLU A 39 -4.88 25.30 7.01
N GLU A 40 -4.32 24.17 6.58
CA GLU A 40 -4.38 23.73 5.18
C GLU A 40 -5.30 22.51 5.00
N ASP A 41 -6.36 22.72 4.20
CA ASP A 41 -7.44 21.77 3.92
C ASP A 41 -7.00 20.62 3.00
N PHE A 42 -6.46 19.53 3.56
CA PHE A 42 -6.24 18.30 2.80
C PHE A 42 -7.28 17.22 3.14
N TYR A 43 -7.86 16.57 2.12
CA TYR A 43 -8.47 15.25 2.33
C TYR A 43 -7.37 14.30 2.83
N SER A 44 -7.74 13.28 3.63
CA SER A 44 -6.74 12.29 4.06
C SER A 44 -5.87 11.88 2.87
N PRO A 45 -4.53 11.99 2.95
CA PRO A 45 -3.64 11.75 1.82
C PRO A 45 -3.80 10.34 1.22
N ASP A 46 -4.42 9.44 1.97
CA ASP A 46 -4.68 8.06 1.59
C ASP A 46 -5.97 7.84 0.79
N ALA A 47 -6.96 8.74 0.84
CA ALA A 47 -8.26 8.56 0.19
C ALA A 47 -8.27 9.16 -1.23
N LYS A 48 -8.33 8.31 -2.27
CA LYS A 48 -8.17 8.72 -3.68
C LYS A 48 -9.25 8.11 -4.58
N PRO A 49 -9.53 8.71 -5.74
CA PRO A 49 -10.41 8.11 -6.75
C PRO A 49 -9.87 6.76 -7.27
N LEU A 50 -10.76 5.86 -7.71
CA LEU A 50 -10.36 4.55 -8.24
C LEU A 50 -9.29 4.62 -9.37
N PRO A 51 -9.35 5.57 -10.33
CA PRO A 51 -8.33 5.71 -11.37
C PRO A 51 -6.89 5.78 -10.84
N ASP A 52 -6.67 6.43 -9.69
CA ASP A 52 -5.34 6.61 -9.10
C ASP A 52 -4.76 5.29 -8.57
N HIS A 53 -5.60 4.27 -8.37
CA HIS A 53 -5.20 2.93 -7.95
C HIS A 53 -4.95 1.97 -9.12
N LEU A 54 -5.46 2.27 -10.32
CA LEU A 54 -5.46 1.35 -11.46
C LEU A 54 -4.06 1.01 -11.99
N ALA A 55 -3.02 1.73 -11.57
CA ALA A 55 -1.62 1.42 -11.90
C ALA A 55 -1.14 0.09 -11.26
N ALA A 56 -1.70 -0.31 -10.12
CA ALA A 56 -1.26 -1.52 -9.42
C ALA A 56 -1.58 -2.79 -10.24
N PRO A 57 -0.66 -3.77 -10.34
CA PRO A 57 -0.92 -5.03 -11.03
C PRO A 57 -2.08 -5.84 -10.44
N CYS A 58 -2.26 -5.81 -9.12
CA CYS A 58 -3.37 -6.47 -8.44
C CYS A 58 -4.09 -5.50 -7.50
N LEU A 59 -5.40 -5.37 -7.66
CA LEU A 59 -6.26 -4.63 -6.74
C LEU A 59 -7.33 -5.53 -6.13
N ILE A 60 -7.44 -5.45 -4.82
CA ILE A 60 -8.56 -6.01 -4.04
C ILE A 60 -9.45 -4.84 -3.64
N LEU A 61 -10.69 -4.85 -4.12
CA LEU A 61 -11.70 -3.80 -4.00
C LEU A 61 -12.73 -4.21 -2.94
N LEU A 62 -12.62 -3.67 -1.73
CA LEU A 62 -13.52 -3.98 -0.63
C LEU A 62 -14.55 -2.88 -0.41
N GLY A 63 -15.70 -3.23 0.14
CA GLY A 63 -16.66 -2.23 0.59
C GLY A 63 -17.95 -2.82 1.14
N PRO A 64 -18.65 -2.11 2.04
CA PRO A 64 -19.96 -2.53 2.52
C PRO A 64 -20.99 -2.76 1.40
N PRO A 65 -22.06 -3.53 1.65
CA PRO A 65 -23.15 -3.66 0.70
C PRO A 65 -23.84 -2.30 0.47
N GLY A 66 -24.29 -2.03 -0.76
CA GLY A 66 -25.00 -0.77 -1.07
C GLY A 66 -24.11 0.45 -1.31
N MET A 67 -22.79 0.28 -1.22
CA MET A 67 -21.83 1.38 -1.38
C MET A 67 -21.54 1.73 -2.83
N GLY A 68 -22.02 0.96 -3.81
CA GLY A 68 -21.81 1.23 -5.24
C GLY A 68 -20.49 0.69 -5.80
N LYS A 69 -19.98 -0.43 -5.26
CA LYS A 69 -18.75 -1.10 -5.75
C LYS A 69 -18.86 -1.47 -7.23
N THR A 70 -19.93 -2.17 -7.59
CA THR A 70 -20.21 -2.60 -8.97
C THR A 70 -20.30 -1.40 -9.91
N THR A 71 -20.93 -0.30 -9.52
CA THR A 71 -20.98 0.94 -10.32
C THR A 71 -19.61 1.55 -10.58
N GLU A 72 -18.73 1.58 -9.58
CA GLU A 72 -17.34 2.05 -9.74
C GLU A 72 -16.54 1.12 -10.65
N ILE A 73 -16.74 -0.20 -10.51
CA ILE A 73 -16.11 -1.23 -11.35
C ILE A 73 -16.58 -1.11 -12.79
N GLU A 74 -17.88 -0.96 -13.04
CA GLU A 74 -18.45 -0.77 -14.37
C GLU A 74 -17.95 0.51 -15.03
N THR A 75 -17.87 1.60 -14.27
CA THR A 75 -17.33 2.88 -14.76
C THR A 75 -15.86 2.74 -15.14
N ALA A 76 -15.05 2.13 -14.28
CA ALA A 76 -13.64 1.86 -14.56
C ALA A 76 -13.47 0.89 -15.74
N TYR A 77 -14.28 -0.17 -15.78
CA TYR A 77 -14.31 -1.15 -16.84
C TYR A 77 -14.66 -0.50 -18.18
N ALA A 78 -15.68 0.35 -18.25
CA ALA A 78 -16.07 1.06 -19.46
C ALA A 78 -14.92 1.95 -19.97
N SER A 79 -14.20 2.61 -19.06
CA SER A 79 -13.07 3.50 -19.37
C SER A 79 -11.77 2.78 -19.81
N ASP A 80 -11.58 1.49 -19.49
CA ASP A 80 -10.33 0.75 -19.75
C ASP A 80 -10.19 0.31 -21.22
N THR A 81 -9.58 1.09 -22.11
CA THR A 81 -9.52 0.75 -23.55
C THR A 81 -8.65 -0.47 -23.92
N GLY A 82 -8.02 -1.15 -22.95
CA GLY A 82 -7.17 -2.31 -23.18
C GLY A 82 -7.92 -3.66 -23.29
N PRO A 83 -7.19 -4.77 -23.52
CA PRO A 83 -7.76 -6.11 -23.46
C PRO A 83 -8.27 -6.39 -22.04
N ARG A 84 -9.58 -6.63 -21.91
CA ARG A 84 -10.25 -6.77 -20.61
C ARG A 84 -11.33 -7.86 -20.64
N LEU A 85 -11.56 -8.48 -19.50
CA LEU A 85 -12.64 -9.44 -19.28
C LEU A 85 -13.23 -9.21 -17.89
N SER A 86 -14.56 -9.18 -17.80
CA SER A 86 -15.29 -9.13 -16.53
C SER A 86 -16.03 -10.45 -16.31
N ILE A 87 -15.95 -10.99 -15.10
CA ILE A 87 -16.64 -12.20 -14.67
C ILE A 87 -17.32 -11.90 -13.34
N ASN A 88 -18.62 -12.12 -13.29
CA ASN A 88 -19.36 -12.16 -12.04
C ASN A 88 -19.15 -13.54 -11.41
N LEU A 89 -18.54 -13.58 -10.22
CA LEU A 89 -18.29 -14.83 -9.50
C LEU A 89 -19.57 -15.40 -8.87
N GLY A 90 -20.61 -14.58 -8.65
CA GLY A 90 -21.91 -15.07 -8.17
C GLY A 90 -22.57 -16.07 -9.11
N ASP A 91 -22.28 -15.99 -10.42
CA ASP A 91 -22.80 -16.94 -11.41
C ASP A 91 -22.01 -18.27 -11.48
N VAL A 92 -21.10 -18.54 -10.53
CA VAL A 92 -20.25 -19.74 -10.54
C VAL A 92 -20.87 -20.83 -9.67
N THR A 93 -21.26 -21.95 -10.28
CA THR A 93 -21.95 -23.03 -9.55
C THR A 93 -21.04 -24.20 -9.15
N SER A 94 -19.82 -24.29 -9.70
CA SER A 94 -18.87 -25.38 -9.39
C SER A 94 -17.42 -25.04 -9.75
N ASP A 95 -16.47 -25.87 -9.29
CA ASP A 95 -15.05 -25.78 -9.67
C ASP A 95 -14.84 -25.92 -11.20
N SER A 96 -15.63 -26.77 -11.86
CA SER A 96 -15.56 -26.96 -13.32
C SER A 96 -16.09 -25.76 -14.08
N ASP A 97 -17.17 -25.14 -13.59
CA ASP A 97 -17.72 -23.92 -14.17
C ASP A 97 -16.78 -22.71 -13.97
N LEU A 98 -16.16 -22.60 -12.79
CA LEU A 98 -15.11 -21.61 -12.53
C LEU A 98 -13.97 -21.73 -13.56
N HIS A 99 -13.51 -22.96 -13.81
CA HIS A 99 -12.47 -23.20 -14.81
C HIS A 99 -12.93 -22.79 -16.21
N ALA A 100 -14.16 -23.13 -16.60
CA ALA A 100 -14.73 -22.78 -17.90
C ALA A 100 -14.83 -21.25 -18.10
N LYS A 101 -15.26 -20.52 -17.06
CA LYS A 101 -15.38 -19.05 -17.09
C LYS A 101 -14.04 -18.32 -17.01
N LEU A 102 -13.01 -18.93 -16.42
CA LEU A 102 -11.66 -18.38 -16.29
C LEU A 102 -10.71 -18.91 -17.37
N SER A 103 -9.94 -19.96 -17.08
CA SER A 103 -8.91 -20.48 -17.99
C SER A 103 -9.48 -21.05 -19.28
N GLY A 104 -10.69 -21.58 -19.23
CA GLY A 104 -11.44 -22.10 -20.38
C GLY A 104 -12.09 -21.02 -21.26
N ASN A 105 -12.05 -19.76 -20.84
CA ASN A 105 -12.75 -18.69 -21.52
C ASN A 105 -12.09 -18.38 -22.87
N PRO A 106 -12.83 -18.28 -23.99
CA PRO A 106 -12.25 -18.00 -25.31
C PRO A 106 -11.40 -16.73 -25.35
N THR A 107 -11.79 -15.68 -24.60
CA THR A 107 -11.05 -14.42 -24.51
C THR A 107 -9.71 -14.62 -23.80
N VAL A 108 -9.70 -15.40 -22.72
CA VAL A 108 -8.48 -15.70 -21.96
C VAL A 108 -7.55 -16.62 -22.75
N MET A 109 -8.09 -17.65 -23.42
CA MET A 109 -7.31 -18.50 -24.31
C MET A 109 -6.65 -17.68 -25.42
N LYS A 110 -7.36 -16.69 -25.97
CA LYS A 110 -6.80 -15.76 -26.95
C LYS A 110 -5.66 -14.93 -26.34
N TRP A 111 -5.77 -14.48 -25.10
CA TRP A 111 -4.66 -13.78 -24.42
C TRP A 111 -3.42 -14.64 -24.23
N GLN A 112 -3.59 -15.94 -23.98
CA GLN A 112 -2.47 -16.89 -23.88
C GLN A 112 -1.74 -17.06 -25.22
N GLN A 113 -2.49 -17.03 -26.33
CA GLN A 113 -1.95 -17.17 -27.68
C GLN A 113 -1.33 -15.86 -28.20
N ASP A 114 -2.11 -14.77 -28.21
CA ASP A 114 -1.76 -13.49 -28.82
C ASP A 114 -0.83 -12.64 -27.94
N LYS A 115 -0.73 -12.98 -26.65
CA LYS A 115 0.11 -12.32 -25.64
C LYS A 115 -0.02 -10.78 -25.66
N PRO A 116 -1.25 -10.24 -25.53
CA PRO A 116 -1.45 -8.80 -25.53
C PRO A 116 -0.76 -8.16 -24.32
N GLN A 117 -0.39 -6.87 -24.43
CA GLN A 117 0.16 -6.15 -23.28
C GLN A 117 -0.93 -5.90 -22.23
N ALA A 118 -0.61 -6.24 -20.98
CA ALA A 118 -1.33 -5.85 -19.76
C ALA A 118 -2.85 -6.13 -19.73
N PRO A 119 -3.33 -7.34 -20.09
CA PRO A 119 -4.75 -7.65 -20.03
C PRO A 119 -5.28 -7.56 -18.59
N THR A 120 -6.50 -7.03 -18.44
CA THR A 120 -7.14 -6.84 -17.13
C THR A 120 -8.27 -7.85 -16.92
N LEU A 121 -8.20 -8.64 -15.85
CA LEU A 121 -9.26 -9.52 -15.40
C LEU A 121 -10.00 -8.87 -14.21
N TRP A 122 -11.30 -8.63 -14.39
CA TRP A 122 -12.21 -8.13 -13.38
C TRP A 122 -13.08 -9.26 -12.85
N LEU A 123 -13.06 -9.45 -11.53
CA LEU A 123 -13.86 -10.42 -10.80
C LEU A 123 -14.72 -9.67 -9.78
N ASP A 124 -16.05 -9.77 -9.89
CA ASP A 124 -16.98 -9.16 -8.93
C ASP A 124 -17.76 -10.24 -8.15
N SER A 125 -18.42 -9.85 -7.07
CA SER A 125 -19.32 -10.68 -6.24
C SER A 125 -18.71 -11.97 -5.70
N LEU A 126 -17.44 -11.94 -5.24
CA LEU A 126 -16.83 -13.11 -4.58
C LEU A 126 -17.64 -13.58 -3.35
N ASP A 127 -18.29 -12.66 -2.64
CA ASP A 127 -19.15 -12.97 -1.49
C ASP A 127 -20.36 -13.84 -1.84
N GLU A 128 -20.80 -13.84 -3.09
CA GLU A 128 -21.87 -14.73 -3.58
C GLU A 128 -21.31 -16.12 -3.87
N ALA A 129 -20.18 -16.22 -4.58
CA ALA A 129 -19.53 -17.51 -4.88
C ALA A 129 -19.10 -18.32 -3.64
N LEU A 130 -18.78 -17.63 -2.54
CA LEU A 130 -18.45 -18.25 -1.25
C LEU A 130 -19.64 -19.02 -0.64
N ALA A 131 -20.87 -18.70 -1.04
CA ALA A 131 -22.09 -19.36 -0.59
C ALA A 131 -22.24 -20.76 -1.18
N ASP A 132 -22.03 -20.86 -2.49
CA ASP A 132 -22.55 -21.97 -3.29
C ASP A 132 -21.49 -23.03 -3.58
N VAL A 133 -20.21 -22.65 -3.59
CA VAL A 133 -19.11 -23.54 -3.97
C VAL A 133 -18.21 -23.85 -2.79
N ALA A 134 -18.46 -25.03 -2.20
CA ALA A 134 -17.63 -25.63 -1.15
C ALA A 134 -16.24 -25.96 -1.70
N ASN A 135 -15.33 -24.97 -1.68
CA ASN A 135 -13.90 -24.95 -2.06
C ASN A 135 -13.51 -23.81 -3.02
N ILE A 136 -14.38 -22.83 -3.28
CA ILE A 136 -14.12 -21.74 -4.23
C ILE A 136 -12.78 -21.04 -4.00
N VAL A 137 -12.37 -20.82 -2.75
CA VAL A 137 -11.09 -20.18 -2.41
C VAL A 137 -9.90 -20.99 -2.94
N LYS A 138 -9.95 -22.31 -2.79
CA LYS A 138 -8.90 -23.22 -3.24
C LYS A 138 -8.89 -23.32 -4.77
N ALA A 139 -10.08 -23.43 -5.38
CA ALA A 139 -10.24 -23.48 -6.83
C ALA A 139 -9.77 -22.17 -7.49
N LEU A 140 -10.23 -21.02 -6.98
CA LEU A 140 -9.83 -19.69 -7.44
C LEU A 140 -8.32 -19.48 -7.28
N LYS A 141 -7.73 -19.88 -6.15
CA LYS A 141 -6.26 -19.85 -5.96
C LYS A 141 -5.53 -20.66 -7.04
N ALA A 142 -6.02 -21.85 -7.37
CA ALA A 142 -5.41 -22.69 -8.40
C ALA A 142 -5.53 -22.07 -9.80
N GLU A 143 -6.71 -21.55 -10.16
CA GLU A 143 -6.94 -20.92 -11.47
C GLU A 143 -6.14 -19.62 -11.62
N LEU A 144 -6.12 -18.74 -10.61
CA LEU A 144 -5.35 -17.49 -10.66
C LEU A 144 -3.85 -17.74 -10.85
N ARG A 145 -3.29 -18.79 -10.24
CA ARG A 145 -1.90 -19.21 -10.46
C ARG A 145 -1.64 -19.62 -11.91
N LYS A 146 -2.51 -20.47 -12.47
CA LYS A 146 -2.41 -20.91 -13.88
C LYS A 146 -2.48 -19.72 -14.83
N LEU A 147 -3.44 -18.82 -14.61
CA LEU A 147 -3.61 -17.62 -15.43
C LEU A 147 -2.40 -16.70 -15.37
N LYS A 148 -1.84 -16.46 -14.17
CA LYS A 148 -0.68 -15.59 -14.00
C LYS A 148 0.56 -16.14 -14.70
N GLN A 149 0.72 -17.47 -14.75
CA GLN A 149 1.81 -18.13 -15.48
C GLN A 149 1.59 -18.08 -17.00
N ALA A 150 0.35 -18.30 -17.46
CA ALA A 150 0.03 -18.39 -18.88
C ALA A 150 -0.08 -17.01 -19.58
N VAL A 151 -0.48 -15.97 -18.86
CA VAL A 151 -0.74 -14.63 -19.43
C VAL A 151 0.24 -13.61 -18.87
N ARG A 152 1.22 -13.22 -19.69
CA ARG A 152 2.23 -12.23 -19.31
C ARG A 152 1.59 -10.85 -19.09
N GLY A 153 1.93 -10.21 -17.96
CA GLY A 153 1.42 -8.88 -17.63
C GLY A 153 -0.04 -8.85 -17.14
N LEU A 154 -0.65 -9.99 -16.84
CA LEU A 154 -2.02 -10.06 -16.32
C LEU A 154 -2.22 -9.18 -15.07
N ARG A 155 -3.18 -8.26 -15.17
CA ARG A 155 -3.67 -7.42 -14.08
C ARG A 155 -4.96 -8.03 -13.51
N LEU A 156 -5.07 -8.05 -12.19
CA LEU A 156 -6.23 -8.59 -11.47
C LEU A 156 -6.97 -7.48 -10.72
N ARG A 157 -8.29 -7.46 -10.84
CA ARG A 157 -9.20 -6.64 -10.04
C ARG A 157 -10.24 -7.58 -9.44
N ILE A 158 -10.29 -7.70 -8.12
CA ILE A 158 -11.26 -8.57 -7.44
C ILE A 158 -12.04 -7.79 -6.40
N ALA A 159 -13.37 -7.91 -6.42
CA ALA A 159 -14.26 -7.21 -5.51
C ALA A 159 -15.02 -8.15 -4.58
N CYS A 160 -15.21 -7.71 -3.35
CA CYS A 160 -15.90 -8.47 -2.31
C CYS A 160 -16.42 -7.56 -1.19
N ARG A 161 -17.33 -8.06 -0.38
CA ARG A 161 -17.71 -7.45 0.90
C ARG A 161 -16.55 -7.49 1.90
N VAL A 162 -16.52 -6.51 2.80
CA VAL A 162 -15.46 -6.43 3.82
C VAL A 162 -15.53 -7.62 4.80
N ALA A 163 -16.74 -8.05 5.18
CA ALA A 163 -16.97 -9.13 6.14
C ALA A 163 -16.64 -10.51 5.56
N ASP A 164 -16.87 -10.70 4.26
CA ASP A 164 -16.66 -11.99 3.58
C ASP A 164 -15.22 -12.17 3.06
N TRP A 165 -14.37 -11.13 3.17
CA TRP A 165 -13.00 -11.19 2.68
C TRP A 165 -12.08 -12.01 3.59
N LEU A 166 -11.61 -13.15 3.06
CA LEU A 166 -10.81 -14.12 3.80
C LEU A 166 -9.29 -13.82 3.77
N PRO A 167 -8.59 -13.77 4.92
CA PRO A 167 -7.14 -13.55 4.97
C PRO A 167 -6.32 -14.59 4.19
N SER A 168 -6.80 -15.84 4.13
CA SER A 168 -6.15 -16.93 3.39
C SER A 168 -6.13 -16.70 1.88
N LEU A 169 -7.21 -16.13 1.31
CA LEU A 169 -7.28 -15.76 -0.10
C LEU A 169 -6.37 -14.57 -0.40
N GLU A 170 -6.35 -13.56 0.48
CA GLU A 170 -5.45 -12.42 0.34
C GLU A 170 -3.98 -12.84 0.35
N GLY A 171 -3.59 -13.70 1.29
CA GLY A 171 -2.24 -14.28 1.33
C GLY A 171 -1.92 -15.03 0.04
N ALA A 172 -2.87 -15.77 -0.51
CA ALA A 172 -2.71 -16.46 -1.78
C ALA A 172 -2.55 -15.51 -2.97
N ILE A 173 -3.33 -14.44 -3.05
CA ILE A 173 -3.22 -13.44 -4.13
C ILE A 173 -1.87 -12.72 -4.05
N ARG A 174 -1.45 -12.32 -2.84
CA ARG A 174 -0.14 -11.71 -2.59
C ARG A 174 1.02 -12.64 -2.94
N GLU A 175 0.88 -13.95 -2.71
CA GLU A 175 1.84 -14.97 -3.13
C GLU A 175 1.97 -15.04 -4.67
N VAL A 176 0.87 -14.83 -5.41
CA VAL A 176 0.85 -14.94 -6.88
C VAL A 176 1.32 -13.67 -7.60
N TRP A 177 0.99 -12.48 -7.08
CA TRP A 177 1.39 -11.20 -7.69
C TRP A 177 2.60 -10.53 -7.04
N GLY A 178 2.99 -10.94 -5.83
CA GLY A 178 3.98 -10.27 -4.98
C GLY A 178 3.32 -9.22 -4.08
N GLY A 179 3.72 -9.19 -2.80
CA GLY A 179 3.09 -8.35 -1.76
C GLY A 179 3.10 -6.86 -2.09
N GLU A 180 4.19 -6.35 -2.67
CA GLU A 180 4.35 -4.93 -3.04
C GLU A 180 3.51 -4.51 -4.25
N TYR A 181 3.09 -5.48 -5.08
CA TYR A 181 2.30 -5.25 -6.30
C TYR A 181 0.80 -5.46 -6.09
N CYS A 182 0.39 -5.79 -4.87
CA CYS A 182 -1.00 -6.05 -4.49
C CYS A 182 -1.49 -4.96 -3.53
N GLN A 183 -2.46 -4.17 -3.96
CA GLN A 183 -3.09 -3.16 -3.12
C GLN A 183 -4.48 -3.62 -2.70
N THR A 184 -4.79 -3.48 -1.40
CA THR A 184 -6.15 -3.67 -0.88
C THR A 184 -6.73 -2.33 -0.50
N ILE A 185 -7.81 -1.94 -1.19
CA ILE A 185 -8.49 -0.66 -1.00
C ILE A 185 -9.95 -0.90 -0.61
N GLN A 186 -10.51 0.04 0.14
CA GLN A 186 -11.89 0.03 0.61
C GLN A 186 -12.64 1.26 0.12
N LEU A 187 -13.85 1.06 -0.39
CA LEU A 187 -14.75 2.12 -0.83
C LEU A 187 -15.33 2.85 0.39
N GLU A 188 -15.15 4.16 0.43
CA GLU A 188 -15.51 5.00 1.56
C GLU A 188 -16.93 5.62 1.42
N PRO A 189 -17.56 6.05 2.54
CA PRO A 189 -18.86 6.70 2.52
C PRO A 189 -18.89 7.99 1.70
N LEU A 190 -20.07 8.39 1.26
CA LEU A 190 -20.26 9.67 0.57
C LEU A 190 -19.89 10.86 1.47
N ARG A 191 -19.42 11.94 0.85
CA ARG A 191 -19.20 13.22 1.51
C ARG A 191 -20.53 13.97 1.61
N ARG A 192 -20.62 14.92 2.55
CA ARG A 192 -21.76 15.87 2.62
C ARG A 192 -21.98 16.59 1.29
N GLU A 193 -20.91 16.91 0.58
CA GLU A 193 -20.96 17.57 -0.73
C GLU A 193 -21.62 16.68 -1.80
N ASP A 194 -21.31 15.38 -1.79
CA ASP A 194 -21.89 14.40 -2.72
C ASP A 194 -23.41 14.27 -2.49
N VAL A 195 -23.83 14.21 -1.23
CA VAL A 195 -25.25 14.16 -0.85
C VAL A 195 -25.99 15.44 -1.26
N LYS A 196 -25.38 16.61 -1.04
CA LYS A 196 -25.93 17.89 -1.50
C LYS A 196 -26.02 17.95 -3.02
N ALA A 197 -25.05 17.41 -3.75
CA ALA A 197 -25.07 17.33 -5.21
C ALA A 197 -26.22 16.43 -5.70
N ALA A 198 -26.42 15.28 -5.07
CA ALA A 198 -27.52 14.37 -5.38
C ALA A 198 -28.89 15.02 -5.14
N ALA A 199 -29.08 15.72 -4.02
CA ALA A 199 -30.31 16.45 -3.74
C ALA A 199 -30.61 17.51 -4.80
N LYS A 200 -29.62 18.29 -5.21
CA LYS A 200 -29.75 19.28 -6.30
C LYS A 200 -30.12 18.62 -7.63
N ALA A 201 -29.46 17.51 -7.98
CA ALA A 201 -29.73 16.77 -9.21
C ALA A 201 -31.19 16.25 -9.26
N HIS A 202 -31.80 15.99 -8.11
CA HIS A 202 -33.20 15.55 -7.98
C HIS A 202 -34.20 16.71 -7.78
N GLY A 203 -33.75 17.96 -7.94
CA GLY A 203 -34.60 19.16 -7.83
C GLY A 203 -35.00 19.52 -6.40
N LEU A 204 -34.28 19.04 -5.39
CA LEU A 204 -34.55 19.30 -3.97
C LEU A 204 -33.63 20.38 -3.40
N SER A 205 -34.09 21.06 -2.33
CA SER A 205 -33.23 21.96 -1.56
C SER A 205 -32.19 21.16 -0.79
N ALA A 206 -30.92 21.28 -1.19
CA ALA A 206 -29.81 20.62 -0.52
C ALA A 206 -29.72 20.97 0.97
N GLN A 207 -30.07 22.20 1.36
CA GLN A 207 -30.01 22.63 2.75
C GLN A 207 -31.12 21.98 3.57
N ALA A 208 -32.37 22.07 3.11
CA ALA A 208 -33.51 21.49 3.81
C ALA A 208 -33.42 19.96 3.90
N PHE A 209 -32.91 19.31 2.85
CA PHE A 209 -32.67 17.86 2.85
C PHE A 209 -31.60 17.47 3.89
N MET A 210 -30.47 18.18 3.94
CA MET A 210 -29.42 17.90 4.93
C MET A 210 -29.91 18.15 6.37
N GLU A 211 -30.74 19.16 6.59
CA GLU A 211 -31.36 19.42 7.89
C GLU A 211 -32.30 18.28 8.31
N ALA A 212 -33.12 17.76 7.39
CA ALA A 212 -33.96 16.60 7.68
C ALA A 212 -33.15 15.33 7.93
N VAL A 213 -32.08 15.09 7.15
CA VAL A 213 -31.15 13.97 7.38
C VAL A 213 -30.53 14.06 8.78
N PHE A 214 -30.14 15.27 9.20
CA PHE A 214 -29.60 15.50 10.53
C PHE A 214 -30.64 15.28 11.63
N ALA A 215 -31.84 15.86 11.49
CA ALA A 215 -32.92 15.75 12.46
C ALA A 215 -33.38 14.29 12.64
N ALA A 216 -33.44 13.52 11.55
CA ALA A 216 -33.79 12.10 11.56
C ALA A 216 -32.62 11.18 11.96
N LYS A 217 -31.43 11.71 12.25
CA LYS A 217 -30.19 10.94 12.48
C LYS A 217 -29.89 9.94 11.35
N ALA A 218 -30.30 10.26 10.13
CA ALA A 218 -30.19 9.39 8.95
C ALA A 218 -28.85 9.55 8.21
N GLY A 219 -27.86 10.22 8.80
CA GLY A 219 -26.55 10.47 8.19
C GLY A 219 -25.86 9.21 7.65
N PRO A 220 -25.73 8.11 8.43
CA PRO A 220 -25.12 6.86 7.94
C PRO A 220 -25.86 6.24 6.74
N LEU A 221 -27.16 6.51 6.60
CA LEU A 221 -27.99 6.09 5.47
C LEU A 221 -27.79 7.03 4.28
N ALA A 222 -27.73 8.33 4.51
CA ALA A 222 -27.43 9.30 3.46
C ALA A 222 -26.01 9.14 2.89
N ALA A 223 -25.09 8.60 3.68
CA ALA A 223 -23.72 8.33 3.27
C ALA A 223 -23.56 7.09 2.36
N LYS A 224 -24.63 6.29 2.17
CA LYS A 224 -24.67 5.13 1.27
C LYS A 224 -25.52 5.48 0.02
N PRO A 225 -25.01 5.30 -1.22
CA PRO A 225 -25.74 5.65 -2.44
C PRO A 225 -27.10 4.96 -2.57
N VAL A 226 -27.19 3.66 -2.25
CA VAL A 226 -28.44 2.90 -2.45
C VAL A 226 -29.61 3.47 -1.64
N THR A 227 -29.37 3.86 -0.39
CA THR A 227 -30.36 4.44 0.52
C THR A 227 -30.61 5.91 0.23
N LEU A 228 -29.58 6.65 -0.19
CA LEU A 228 -29.74 8.03 -0.61
C LEU A 228 -30.66 8.16 -1.84
N LEU A 229 -30.33 7.44 -2.91
CA LEU A 229 -30.97 7.58 -4.21
C LEU A 229 -32.35 6.93 -4.25
N ASN A 230 -32.46 5.70 -3.75
CA ASN A 230 -33.69 4.94 -3.89
C ASN A 230 -34.70 5.25 -2.80
N PHE A 231 -34.27 5.74 -1.62
CA PHE A 231 -35.16 5.96 -0.49
C PHE A 231 -35.20 7.42 -0.05
N LEU A 232 -34.11 7.97 0.49
CA LEU A 232 -34.14 9.25 1.22
C LEU A 232 -34.56 10.44 0.35
N LEU A 233 -34.03 10.58 -0.86
CA LEU A 233 -34.40 11.71 -1.73
C LEU A 233 -35.88 11.65 -2.14
N ARG A 234 -36.39 10.45 -2.39
CA ARG A 234 -37.81 10.23 -2.75
C ARG A 234 -38.73 10.44 -1.55
N GLU A 235 -38.40 9.85 -0.40
CA GLU A 235 -39.13 10.05 0.87
C GLU A 235 -39.27 11.53 1.24
N PHE A 236 -38.16 12.26 1.17
CA PHE A 236 -38.17 13.69 1.48
C PHE A 236 -39.04 14.48 0.51
N LYS A 237 -39.05 14.11 -0.77
CA LYS A 237 -39.87 14.74 -1.81
C LYS A 237 -41.36 14.48 -1.58
N ASP A 238 -41.73 13.23 -1.31
CA ASP A 238 -43.12 12.79 -1.23
C ASP A 238 -43.77 13.15 0.11
N ASN A 239 -43.00 13.14 1.21
CA ASN A 239 -43.50 13.45 2.56
C ASN A 239 -43.28 14.93 2.97
N HIS A 240 -43.23 15.84 2.00
CA HIS A 240 -43.10 17.29 2.23
C HIS A 240 -41.95 17.70 3.16
N GLY A 241 -40.81 17.01 3.07
CA GLY A 241 -39.59 17.33 3.82
C GLY A 241 -39.36 16.52 5.10
N ALA A 242 -40.22 15.55 5.42
CA ALA A 242 -39.99 14.63 6.54
C ALA A 242 -39.26 13.35 6.12
N LEU A 243 -38.43 12.80 7.00
CA LEU A 243 -37.75 11.50 6.83
C LEU A 243 -38.13 10.54 7.96
N PRO A 244 -38.15 9.22 7.71
CA PRO A 244 -38.36 8.21 8.74
C PRO A 244 -37.32 8.28 9.87
N ASP A 245 -37.73 7.88 11.07
CA ASP A 245 -36.94 7.93 12.31
C ASP A 245 -36.03 6.72 12.52
N SER A 246 -36.15 5.68 11.69
CA SER A 246 -35.32 4.48 11.76
C SER A 246 -34.96 3.92 10.39
N GLN A 247 -33.82 3.23 10.32
CA GLN A 247 -33.36 2.54 9.12
C GLN A 247 -34.34 1.43 8.67
N VAL A 248 -34.98 0.74 9.62
CA VAL A 248 -35.99 -0.29 9.33
C VAL A 248 -37.21 0.35 8.65
N ALA A 249 -37.74 1.44 9.21
CA ALA A 249 -38.88 2.15 8.62
C ALA A 249 -38.55 2.71 7.22
N LEU A 250 -37.31 3.20 7.03
CA LEU A 250 -36.85 3.69 5.73
C LEU A 250 -36.83 2.58 4.67
N TYR A 251 -36.25 1.41 4.99
CA TYR A 251 -36.20 0.28 4.07
C TYR A 251 -37.59 -0.31 3.82
N GLU A 252 -38.44 -0.40 4.85
CA GLU A 252 -39.80 -0.88 4.70
C GLU A 252 -40.59 0.00 3.73
N SER A 253 -40.60 1.31 3.97
CA SER A 253 -41.28 2.27 3.10
C SER A 253 -40.68 2.29 1.69
N GLY A 254 -39.35 2.27 1.58
CA GLY A 254 -38.65 2.20 0.30
C GLY A 254 -38.99 0.95 -0.53
N CYS A 255 -38.98 -0.23 0.09
CA CYS A 255 -39.37 -1.47 -0.58
C CYS A 255 -40.85 -1.51 -0.94
N ARG A 256 -41.76 -0.99 -0.09
CA ARG A 256 -43.20 -0.85 -0.41
C ARG A 256 -43.41 -0.03 -1.67
N ARG A 257 -42.68 1.08 -1.84
CA ARG A 257 -42.73 1.92 -3.05
C ARG A 257 -42.22 1.17 -4.28
N LEU A 258 -41.07 0.50 -4.19
CA LEU A 258 -40.48 -0.24 -5.32
C LEU A 258 -41.38 -1.39 -5.81
N VAL A 259 -42.18 -1.99 -4.94
CA VAL A 259 -43.20 -2.99 -5.30
C VAL A 259 -44.37 -2.39 -6.08
N ASP A 260 -44.67 -1.11 -5.85
CA ASP A 260 -45.77 -0.42 -6.52
C ASP A 260 -45.35 0.18 -7.88
N GLU A 261 -44.05 0.35 -8.11
CA GLU A 261 -43.47 0.77 -9.40
C GLU A 261 -43.36 -0.40 -10.38
N TRP A 262 -44.15 -0.37 -11.47
CA TRP A 262 -44.17 -1.40 -12.52
C TRP A 262 -43.30 -1.03 -13.73
N ALA A 263 -42.62 -2.01 -14.32
CA ALA A 263 -41.94 -1.85 -15.61
C ALA A 263 -42.95 -1.51 -16.74
N ASP A 264 -42.68 -0.43 -17.49
CA ASP A 264 -43.65 0.31 -18.33
C ASP A 264 -44.45 -0.46 -19.38
N HIS A 265 -44.02 -1.65 -19.77
CA HIS A 265 -44.63 -2.38 -20.87
C HIS A 265 -45.85 -3.23 -20.49
N ARG A 266 -46.21 -3.33 -19.19
CA ARG A 266 -47.34 -4.17 -18.73
C ARG A 266 -48.39 -3.50 -17.84
N ARG A 267 -48.38 -2.17 -17.73
CA ARG A 267 -49.41 -1.41 -17.00
C ARG A 267 -50.85 -1.67 -17.48
N GLU A 268 -51.04 -2.10 -18.73
CA GLU A 268 -52.37 -2.25 -19.35
C GLU A 268 -52.90 -3.70 -19.39
N GLN A 269 -52.08 -4.74 -19.15
CA GLN A 269 -52.49 -6.14 -19.39
C GLN A 269 -52.65 -7.03 -18.15
N VAL A 270 -52.15 -6.65 -16.96
CA VAL A 270 -51.97 -7.60 -15.83
C VAL A 270 -52.80 -7.28 -14.58
N ARG A 271 -53.64 -6.24 -14.56
CA ARG A 271 -54.49 -5.96 -13.38
C ARG A 271 -55.55 -7.05 -13.19
N SER A 272 -55.19 -8.12 -12.48
CA SER A 272 -56.15 -9.02 -11.85
C SER A 272 -56.87 -8.23 -10.73
N ALA A 273 -58.12 -8.58 -10.44
CA ALA A 273 -58.91 -7.89 -9.42
C ALA A 273 -58.36 -8.01 -7.98
N ASN A 274 -57.32 -8.84 -7.74
CA ASN A 274 -56.73 -9.13 -6.43
C ASN A 274 -55.27 -8.63 -6.28
N ASP A 275 -54.76 -7.82 -7.21
CA ASP A 275 -53.36 -7.38 -7.21
C ASP A 275 -53.19 -6.02 -6.47
N ASP A 276 -53.28 -6.05 -5.14
CA ASP A 276 -53.02 -4.88 -4.28
C ASP A 276 -51.54 -4.79 -3.84
N ALA A 277 -51.06 -3.57 -3.57
CA ALA A 277 -49.65 -3.31 -3.26
C ALA A 277 -49.18 -4.00 -1.97
N GLU A 278 -50.06 -4.22 -0.99
CA GLU A 278 -49.74 -4.89 0.26
C GLU A 278 -49.50 -6.38 0.03
N SER A 279 -50.40 -7.03 -0.74
CA SER A 279 -50.27 -8.43 -1.15
C SER A 279 -48.98 -8.65 -1.94
N ARG A 280 -48.64 -7.74 -2.88
CA ARG A 280 -47.35 -7.81 -3.59
C ARG A 280 -46.16 -7.65 -2.65
N PHE A 281 -46.23 -6.75 -1.67
CA PHE A 281 -45.14 -6.54 -0.71
C PHE A 281 -44.91 -7.79 0.15
N GLN A 282 -45.97 -8.41 0.67
CA GLN A 282 -45.91 -9.68 1.38
C GLN A 282 -45.37 -10.83 0.50
N THR A 283 -45.75 -10.84 -0.79
CA THR A 283 -45.22 -11.82 -1.75
C THR A 283 -43.72 -11.61 -1.99
N ALA A 284 -43.28 -10.35 -2.13
CA ALA A 284 -41.86 -10.01 -2.30
C ALA A 284 -41.02 -10.41 -1.07
N GLN A 285 -41.54 -10.23 0.15
CA GLN A 285 -40.92 -10.74 1.38
C GLN A 285 -40.70 -12.26 1.32
N ARG A 286 -41.71 -13.01 0.88
CA ARG A 286 -41.65 -14.47 0.77
C ARG A 286 -40.68 -14.94 -0.33
N VAL A 287 -40.65 -14.25 -1.47
CA VAL A 287 -39.67 -14.48 -2.55
C VAL A 287 -38.25 -14.26 -2.04
N ALA A 288 -38.02 -13.12 -1.37
CA ALA A 288 -36.72 -12.80 -0.78
C ALA A 288 -36.26 -13.86 0.22
N ALA A 289 -37.17 -14.32 1.10
CA ALA A 289 -36.88 -15.36 2.07
C ALA A 289 -36.53 -16.70 1.39
N ALA A 290 -37.30 -17.12 0.37
CA ALA A 290 -37.05 -18.36 -0.35
C ALA A 290 -35.68 -18.34 -1.04
N MET A 291 -35.37 -17.27 -1.79
CA MET A 291 -34.09 -17.08 -2.46
C MET A 291 -32.93 -17.08 -1.45
N THR A 292 -33.07 -16.36 -0.33
CA THR A 292 -32.01 -16.23 0.69
C THR A 292 -31.73 -17.56 1.41
N PHE A 293 -32.77 -18.26 1.89
CA PHE A 293 -32.57 -19.46 2.72
C PHE A 293 -32.42 -20.75 1.91
N TYR A 294 -32.77 -20.76 0.63
CA TYR A 294 -32.42 -21.87 -0.27
C TYR A 294 -31.02 -21.71 -0.89
N GLY A 295 -30.36 -20.57 -0.70
CA GLY A 295 -29.06 -20.28 -1.32
C GLY A 295 -29.18 -20.19 -2.84
N ARG A 296 -30.18 -19.46 -3.32
CA ARG A 296 -30.49 -19.31 -4.75
C ARG A 296 -30.70 -17.84 -5.06
N ASP A 297 -29.93 -17.29 -5.99
CA ASP A 297 -29.85 -15.85 -6.29
C ASP A 297 -30.87 -15.39 -7.35
N LYS A 298 -31.49 -16.33 -8.06
CA LYS A 298 -32.42 -16.06 -9.16
C LYS A 298 -33.82 -16.64 -8.92
N LEU A 299 -34.82 -15.91 -9.39
CA LEU A 299 -36.21 -16.33 -9.50
C LEU A 299 -36.49 -16.74 -10.96
N ASP A 300 -36.96 -17.97 -11.15
CA ASP A 300 -37.33 -18.52 -12.45
C ASP A 300 -38.83 -18.44 -12.69
N CYS A 301 -39.22 -17.68 -13.71
CA CYS A 301 -40.60 -17.48 -14.15
C CYS A 301 -40.89 -18.12 -15.52
N ARG A 302 -40.09 -19.11 -15.96
CA ARG A 302 -40.35 -19.84 -17.20
C ARG A 302 -41.61 -20.72 -17.06
N GLY A 303 -42.41 -20.78 -18.12
CA GLY A 303 -43.62 -21.60 -18.18
C GLY A 303 -43.37 -22.97 -18.82
N GLY A 304 -43.45 -24.06 -18.06
CA GLY A 304 -43.40 -25.45 -18.58
C GLY A 304 -42.82 -26.44 -17.56
N GLU A 305 -42.70 -27.73 -17.91
CA GLU A 305 -41.95 -28.77 -17.15
C GLU A 305 -40.44 -28.78 -17.50
N ASP A 306 -39.90 -27.65 -17.97
CA ASP A 306 -38.46 -27.56 -18.25
C ASP A 306 -37.66 -27.61 -16.94
N GLU A 307 -36.45 -28.19 -16.99
CA GLU A 307 -35.52 -28.19 -15.86
C GLU A 307 -35.31 -26.76 -15.34
N THR A 308 -35.59 -26.55 -14.05
CA THR A 308 -35.24 -25.33 -13.31
C THR A 308 -33.80 -24.98 -13.57
N ALA A 309 -33.54 -23.71 -13.86
CA ALA A 309 -32.17 -23.26 -14.09
C ALA A 309 -31.34 -23.54 -12.83
N ASP A 310 -30.11 -24.03 -13.02
CA ASP A 310 -29.21 -24.32 -11.92
C ASP A 310 -29.04 -23.06 -11.05
N GLY A 311 -29.18 -23.20 -9.73
CA GLY A 311 -29.15 -22.07 -8.79
C GLY A 311 -30.39 -21.17 -8.69
N ALA A 312 -31.51 -21.45 -9.40
CA ALA A 312 -32.72 -20.62 -9.35
C ALA A 312 -33.88 -21.23 -8.53
N VAL A 313 -34.70 -20.40 -7.87
CA VAL A 313 -35.97 -20.81 -7.25
C VAL A 313 -37.10 -20.64 -8.27
N HIS A 314 -37.88 -21.69 -8.53
CA HIS A 314 -39.03 -21.57 -9.43
C HIS A 314 -40.20 -20.85 -8.76
N SER A 315 -40.92 -20.00 -9.51
CA SER A 315 -42.18 -19.38 -9.07
C SER A 315 -43.19 -20.36 -8.43
N ARG A 316 -43.20 -21.64 -8.85
CA ARG A 316 -44.07 -22.70 -8.32
C ARG A 316 -43.62 -23.32 -7.00
N GLU A 317 -42.35 -23.16 -6.63
CA GLU A 317 -41.85 -23.57 -5.31
C GLU A 317 -42.36 -22.61 -4.22
N ILE A 318 -42.73 -21.39 -4.61
CA ILE A 318 -43.17 -20.33 -3.70
C ILE A 318 -44.69 -20.16 -3.74
N GLY A 319 -45.28 -20.16 -4.94
CA GLY A 319 -46.71 -19.92 -5.17
C GLY A 319 -47.54 -21.19 -5.30
N THR A 320 -48.80 -21.15 -4.88
CA THR A 320 -49.74 -22.28 -4.97
C THR A 320 -50.72 -22.11 -6.14
N ALA A 321 -51.26 -23.23 -6.65
CA ALA A 321 -52.26 -23.23 -7.72
C ALA A 321 -53.69 -22.86 -7.23
N SER A 322 -53.93 -22.87 -5.91
CA SER A 322 -55.22 -22.51 -5.30
C SER A 322 -55.05 -21.49 -4.17
N SER A 323 -55.88 -20.45 -4.19
CA SER A 323 -55.90 -19.35 -3.21
C SER A 323 -56.98 -19.49 -2.13
N SER A 324 -57.44 -20.71 -1.84
CA SER A 324 -58.62 -20.98 -1.01
C SER A 324 -58.32 -21.84 0.23
N SER A 325 -58.02 -21.19 1.35
CA SER A 325 -58.42 -21.65 2.70
C SER A 325 -58.27 -20.49 3.69
N GLU A 326 -59.33 -20.17 4.45
CA GLU A 326 -59.46 -18.98 5.30
C GLU A 326 -58.58 -18.93 6.56
N ASP A 327 -57.69 -19.90 6.82
CA ASP A 327 -57.01 -20.03 8.13
C ASP A 327 -55.46 -19.95 8.12
N ILE A 328 -54.84 -19.51 7.03
CA ILE A 328 -53.37 -19.26 6.95
C ILE A 328 -53.14 -17.97 6.16
N PRO A 329 -52.19 -17.07 6.51
CA PRO A 329 -51.87 -15.94 5.65
C PRO A 329 -51.65 -16.44 4.22
N ARG A 330 -52.45 -15.89 3.30
CA ARG A 330 -52.67 -16.36 1.92
C ARG A 330 -51.34 -16.76 1.29
N ALA A 331 -51.15 -18.04 0.97
CA ALA A 331 -50.04 -18.41 0.12
C ALA A 331 -50.22 -17.68 -1.22
N PRO A 332 -49.19 -16.98 -1.73
CA PRO A 332 -49.32 -16.24 -2.98
C PRO A 332 -49.62 -17.23 -4.10
N SER A 333 -50.40 -16.82 -5.09
CA SER A 333 -50.51 -17.61 -6.32
C SER A 333 -49.19 -17.56 -7.09
N ILE A 334 -48.99 -18.51 -8.01
CA ILE A 334 -47.83 -18.48 -8.93
C ILE A 334 -47.78 -17.14 -9.68
N GLN A 335 -48.94 -16.59 -10.07
CA GLN A 335 -49.03 -15.31 -10.74
C GLN A 335 -48.60 -14.14 -9.84
N ASP A 336 -48.92 -14.17 -8.54
CA ASP A 336 -48.49 -13.12 -7.61
C ASP A 336 -46.97 -13.12 -7.47
N VAL A 337 -46.34 -14.30 -7.46
CA VAL A 337 -44.88 -14.45 -7.45
C VAL A 337 -44.25 -13.91 -8.73
N GLU A 338 -44.83 -14.22 -9.89
CA GLU A 338 -44.38 -13.71 -11.19
C GLU A 338 -44.60 -12.20 -11.33
N ASN A 339 -45.63 -11.63 -10.69
CA ASN A 339 -45.85 -10.19 -10.68
C ASN A 339 -44.74 -9.44 -9.94
N VAL A 340 -44.19 -10.00 -8.86
CA VAL A 340 -43.04 -9.41 -8.14
C VAL A 340 -41.84 -9.23 -9.07
N ALA A 341 -41.60 -10.18 -9.97
CA ALA A 341 -40.52 -10.13 -10.97
C ALA A 341 -40.59 -8.93 -11.92
N HIS A 342 -41.72 -8.24 -11.98
CA HIS A 342 -41.95 -7.10 -12.87
C HIS A 342 -42.04 -5.75 -12.14
N THR A 343 -41.76 -5.75 -10.84
CA THR A 343 -41.65 -4.54 -10.01
C THR A 343 -40.25 -3.94 -10.08
N ALA A 344 -40.09 -2.70 -9.63
CA ALA A 344 -38.79 -2.03 -9.53
C ALA A 344 -37.86 -2.62 -8.46
N LEU A 345 -38.33 -3.56 -7.61
CA LEU A 345 -37.45 -4.33 -6.73
C LEU A 345 -36.57 -5.32 -7.50
N MET A 346 -37.02 -5.76 -8.67
CA MET A 346 -36.42 -6.84 -9.44
C MET A 346 -35.74 -6.31 -10.69
N SER A 347 -34.76 -7.04 -11.17
CA SER A 347 -34.06 -6.80 -12.43
C SER A 347 -34.05 -8.10 -13.23
N GLY A 348 -34.24 -7.98 -14.54
CA GLY A 348 -34.17 -9.13 -15.44
C GLY A 348 -32.71 -9.53 -15.67
N ASP A 349 -32.46 -10.84 -15.70
CA ASP A 349 -31.18 -11.41 -16.10
C ASP A 349 -30.98 -11.31 -17.63
N ALA A 350 -29.77 -11.55 -18.11
CA ALA A 350 -29.50 -11.72 -19.54
C ALA A 350 -30.26 -12.93 -20.12
N VAL A 351 -30.51 -13.94 -19.30
CA VAL A 351 -31.37 -15.09 -19.65
C VAL A 351 -32.84 -14.69 -19.50
N PRO A 352 -33.66 -14.81 -20.56
CA PRO A 352 -35.08 -14.46 -20.50
C PRO A 352 -35.82 -15.22 -19.38
N HIS A 353 -36.72 -14.51 -18.70
CA HIS A 353 -37.57 -15.03 -17.61
C HIS A 353 -36.85 -15.42 -16.31
N LEU A 354 -35.55 -15.16 -16.19
CA LEU A 354 -34.86 -15.16 -14.90
C LEU A 354 -34.78 -13.74 -14.36
N TYR A 355 -34.98 -13.61 -13.05
CA TYR A 355 -34.98 -12.32 -12.35
C TYR A 355 -34.18 -12.41 -11.06
N HIS A 356 -33.55 -11.32 -10.67
CA HIS A 356 -32.89 -11.19 -9.36
C HIS A 356 -33.32 -9.88 -8.71
N PHE A 357 -33.06 -9.70 -7.41
CA PHE A 357 -33.26 -8.40 -6.77
C PHE A 357 -32.31 -7.38 -7.39
N GLY A 358 -32.81 -6.18 -7.72
CA GLY A 358 -31.99 -5.11 -8.28
C GLY A 358 -30.87 -4.65 -7.33
N HIS A 359 -31.01 -4.93 -6.04
CA HIS A 359 -29.92 -4.81 -5.08
C HIS A 359 -30.06 -5.84 -3.94
N ARG A 360 -28.98 -6.56 -3.61
CA ARG A 360 -28.98 -7.63 -2.60
C ARG A 360 -29.44 -7.17 -1.20
N THR A 361 -29.22 -5.90 -0.85
CA THR A 361 -29.71 -5.35 0.44
C THR A 361 -31.23 -5.33 0.54
N PHE A 362 -31.95 -5.26 -0.57
CA PHE A 362 -33.42 -5.34 -0.55
C PHE A 362 -33.87 -6.76 -0.23
N GLN A 363 -33.23 -7.75 -0.86
CA GLN A 363 -33.44 -9.16 -0.57
C GLN A 363 -33.17 -9.48 0.90
N GLU A 364 -32.01 -9.07 1.44
CA GLU A 364 -31.62 -9.31 2.83
C GLU A 364 -32.62 -8.68 3.82
N PHE A 365 -33.05 -7.44 3.57
CA PHE A 365 -34.06 -6.76 4.38
C PHE A 365 -35.42 -7.46 4.33
N LEU A 366 -35.92 -7.77 3.13
CA LEU A 366 -37.23 -8.40 2.93
C LEU A 366 -37.28 -9.82 3.49
N ALA A 367 -36.20 -10.59 3.37
CA ALA A 367 -36.07 -11.91 3.99
C ALA A 367 -36.10 -11.85 5.52
N ALA A 368 -35.44 -10.85 6.11
CA ALA A 368 -35.46 -10.61 7.55
C ALA A 368 -36.85 -10.16 8.04
N LEU A 369 -37.51 -9.26 7.28
CA LEU A 369 -38.86 -8.80 7.59
C LEU A 369 -39.86 -9.95 7.55
N PHE A 370 -39.77 -10.83 6.54
CA PHE A 370 -40.57 -12.05 6.47
C PHE A 370 -40.45 -12.88 7.76
N LEU A 371 -39.22 -13.17 8.20
CA LEU A 371 -39.00 -13.94 9.43
C LEU A 371 -39.50 -13.20 10.68
N HIS A 372 -39.31 -11.88 10.76
CA HIS A 372 -39.83 -11.07 11.86
C HIS A 372 -41.36 -11.21 11.97
N GLU A 373 -42.08 -11.09 10.86
CA GLU A 373 -43.53 -11.28 10.82
C GLU A 373 -43.92 -12.71 11.22
N GLN A 374 -43.24 -13.74 10.69
CA GLN A 374 -43.49 -15.13 11.09
C GLN A 374 -43.25 -15.38 12.59
N MET A 375 -42.27 -14.72 13.20
CA MET A 375 -41.98 -14.82 14.64
C MET A 375 -43.02 -14.09 15.52
N THR A 376 -43.78 -13.16 14.95
CA THR A 376 -44.71 -12.30 15.68
C THR A 376 -46.19 -12.63 15.40
N LEU A 377 -46.46 -13.61 14.53
CA LEU A 377 -47.81 -14.10 14.23
C LEU A 377 -48.60 -14.44 15.51
N PRO A 378 -49.85 -13.96 15.67
CA PRO A 378 -50.63 -14.18 16.90
C PRO A 378 -51.01 -15.64 17.16
N THR A 379 -51.28 -16.40 16.09
CA THR A 379 -51.88 -17.74 16.17
C THR A 379 -50.86 -18.87 16.18
N SER A 380 -49.72 -18.68 15.51
CA SER A 380 -48.66 -19.69 15.40
C SER A 380 -47.30 -19.03 15.10
N PRO A 381 -46.67 -18.36 16.09
CA PRO A 381 -45.38 -17.71 15.88
C PRO A 381 -44.27 -18.75 15.67
N MET A 382 -43.38 -18.49 14.73
CA MET A 382 -42.20 -19.32 14.52
C MET A 382 -41.28 -19.26 15.76
N PRO A 383 -40.95 -20.40 16.40
CA PRO A 383 -40.10 -20.38 17.59
C PRO A 383 -38.66 -19.95 17.29
N LEU A 384 -38.08 -19.12 18.16
CA LEU A 384 -36.69 -18.64 18.03
C LEU A 384 -35.66 -19.75 17.76
N PRO A 385 -35.70 -20.94 18.41
CA PRO A 385 -34.75 -22.01 18.09
C PRO A 385 -34.79 -22.45 16.62
N LYS A 386 -35.98 -22.48 16.01
CA LYS A 386 -36.16 -22.84 14.59
C LYS A 386 -35.63 -21.73 13.66
N VAL A 387 -35.77 -20.48 14.06
CA VAL A 387 -35.22 -19.35 13.31
C VAL A 387 -33.69 -19.39 13.35
N LEU A 388 -33.10 -19.63 14.52
CA LEU A 388 -31.65 -19.73 14.68
C LEU A 388 -31.04 -20.84 13.80
N THR A 389 -31.72 -21.98 13.63
CA THR A 389 -31.22 -23.05 12.75
C THR A 389 -31.09 -22.65 11.28
N LEU A 390 -31.73 -21.56 10.84
CA LEU A 390 -31.56 -21.03 9.48
C LEU A 390 -30.26 -20.23 9.33
N PHE A 391 -29.75 -19.64 10.41
CA PHE A 391 -28.60 -18.75 10.39
C PHE A 391 -27.31 -19.42 10.86
N LEU A 392 -27.42 -20.41 11.74
CA LEU A 392 -26.27 -21.06 12.36
C LEU A 392 -25.78 -22.22 11.50
N ASN A 393 -24.46 -22.32 11.33
CA ASN A 393 -23.86 -23.44 10.61
C ASN A 393 -24.05 -24.76 11.42
N PRO A 394 -24.77 -25.77 10.88
CA PRO A 394 -25.04 -27.01 11.61
C PRO A 394 -23.79 -27.91 11.76
N ASN A 395 -22.77 -27.67 10.94
CA ASN A 395 -21.53 -28.48 10.90
C ASN A 395 -20.38 -27.85 11.70
N SER A 396 -20.54 -26.63 12.23
CA SER A 396 -19.54 -26.03 13.11
C SER A 396 -19.89 -26.30 14.58
N ASN A 397 -18.91 -26.76 15.36
CA ASN A 397 -19.05 -26.82 16.82
C ASN A 397 -19.27 -25.41 17.44
N ASP A 398 -19.02 -24.34 16.67
CA ASP A 398 -18.93 -22.97 17.17
C ASP A 398 -20.23 -22.17 17.07
N LYS A 399 -21.37 -22.73 16.61
CA LYS A 399 -22.67 -22.01 16.50
C LYS A 399 -22.55 -20.60 15.87
N ARG A 400 -21.64 -20.43 14.93
CA ARG A 400 -21.42 -19.15 14.24
C ARG A 400 -22.44 -18.94 13.13
N ILE A 401 -22.70 -17.68 12.81
CA ILE A 401 -23.57 -17.32 11.70
C ILE A 401 -22.88 -17.71 10.40
N VAL A 402 -23.65 -18.24 9.45
CA VAL A 402 -23.22 -18.41 8.06
C VAL A 402 -22.94 -17.01 7.47
N PRO A 403 -21.69 -16.68 7.07
CA PRO A 403 -21.30 -15.32 6.67
C PRO A 403 -22.25 -14.64 5.67
N GLN A 404 -22.78 -15.43 4.73
CA GLN A 404 -23.72 -14.97 3.69
C GLN A 404 -25.05 -14.44 4.23
N LEU A 405 -25.45 -14.89 5.42
CA LEU A 405 -26.69 -14.51 6.11
C LEU A 405 -26.46 -13.42 7.16
N LEU A 406 -25.24 -12.90 7.28
CA LEU A 406 -24.85 -11.91 8.29
C LEU A 406 -25.73 -10.65 8.23
N GLU A 407 -25.93 -10.09 7.04
CA GLU A 407 -26.74 -8.89 6.85
C GLU A 407 -28.24 -9.16 7.10
N THR A 408 -28.75 -10.30 6.66
CA THR A 408 -30.12 -10.73 6.96
C THR A 408 -30.33 -10.93 8.46
N ALA A 409 -29.35 -11.50 9.17
CA ALA A 409 -29.36 -11.65 10.62
C ALA A 409 -29.32 -10.29 11.31
N ALA A 410 -28.53 -9.35 10.81
CA ALA A 410 -28.46 -7.99 11.32
C ALA A 410 -29.81 -7.26 11.19
N TRP A 411 -30.47 -7.35 10.04
CA TRP A 411 -31.82 -6.81 9.86
C TRP A 411 -32.83 -7.42 10.83
N LEU A 412 -32.83 -8.75 10.98
CA LEU A 412 -33.74 -9.42 11.90
C LEU A 412 -33.45 -9.03 13.36
N ALA A 413 -32.18 -8.87 13.73
CA ALA A 413 -31.79 -8.39 15.05
C ALA A 413 -32.23 -6.93 15.29
N ALA A 414 -32.21 -6.08 14.26
CA ALA A 414 -32.73 -4.72 14.35
C ALA A 414 -34.25 -4.68 14.57
N MET A 415 -35.00 -5.64 14.01
CA MET A 415 -36.46 -5.72 14.15
C MET A 415 -36.93 -6.51 15.39
N ASN A 416 -36.14 -7.49 15.85
CA ASN A 416 -36.55 -8.45 16.88
C ASN A 416 -35.53 -8.56 18.03
N GLY A 417 -35.88 -7.98 19.19
CA GLY A 417 -35.01 -7.98 20.37
C GLY A 417 -34.68 -9.37 20.94
N LYS A 418 -35.54 -10.38 20.76
CA LYS A 418 -35.26 -11.76 21.21
C LYS A 418 -34.21 -12.42 20.33
N PHE A 419 -34.34 -12.26 19.01
CA PHE A 419 -33.32 -12.74 18.06
C PHE A 419 -31.99 -12.03 18.28
N ARG A 420 -32.00 -10.69 18.47
CA ARG A 420 -30.80 -9.91 18.78
C ARG A 420 -30.04 -10.42 20.00
N ALA A 421 -30.75 -10.71 21.09
CA ALA A 421 -30.13 -11.26 22.30
C ALA A 421 -29.47 -12.62 22.04
N ALA A 422 -30.14 -13.51 21.31
CA ALA A 422 -29.57 -14.81 20.93
C ALA A 422 -28.37 -14.66 19.97
N LEU A 423 -28.41 -13.67 19.08
CA LEU A 423 -27.33 -13.40 18.14
C LEU A 423 -26.05 -12.93 18.83
N LEU A 424 -26.19 -12.02 19.80
CA LEU A 424 -25.08 -11.53 20.62
C LEU A 424 -24.40 -12.64 21.41
N GLU A 425 -25.17 -13.63 21.87
CA GLU A 425 -24.63 -14.79 22.59
C GLU A 425 -23.97 -15.81 21.66
N ALA A 426 -24.50 -16.00 20.45
CA ALA A 426 -23.99 -16.99 19.50
C ALA A 426 -22.76 -16.51 18.73
N ASP A 427 -22.78 -15.27 18.23
CA ASP A 427 -21.72 -14.72 17.39
C ASP A 427 -21.55 -13.20 17.59
N PRO A 428 -20.86 -12.77 18.66
CA PRO A 428 -20.65 -11.35 18.92
C PRO A 428 -19.77 -10.67 17.86
N VAL A 429 -18.90 -11.40 17.17
CA VAL A 429 -18.05 -10.86 16.11
C VAL A 429 -18.90 -10.48 14.90
N ALA A 430 -19.87 -11.32 14.53
CA ALA A 430 -20.85 -10.99 13.50
C ALA A 430 -21.62 -9.70 13.82
N VAL A 431 -22.13 -9.56 15.05
CA VAL A 431 -22.87 -8.34 15.44
C VAL A 431 -22.00 -7.09 15.37
N LEU A 432 -20.71 -7.19 15.74
CA LEU A 432 -19.75 -6.09 15.65
C LEU A 432 -19.56 -5.56 14.21
N HIS A 433 -19.76 -6.40 13.19
CA HIS A 433 -19.64 -6.00 11.78
C HIS A 433 -20.91 -5.32 11.24
N SER A 434 -22.01 -5.35 11.99
CA SER A 434 -23.31 -4.82 11.56
C SER A 434 -23.65 -3.47 12.20
N ASP A 435 -24.59 -2.73 11.59
CA ASP A 435 -25.11 -1.47 12.15
C ASP A 435 -25.94 -1.70 13.46
N VAL A 436 -26.26 -2.95 13.82
CA VAL A 436 -26.94 -3.33 15.08
C VAL A 436 -26.12 -2.96 16.31
N ALA A 437 -24.79 -3.00 16.20
CA ALA A 437 -23.88 -2.65 17.29
C ALA A 437 -23.97 -1.17 17.73
N ARG A 438 -24.69 -0.31 17.00
CA ARG A 438 -24.77 1.14 17.23
C ARG A 438 -26.16 1.64 17.66
N GLN A 439 -27.08 0.74 18.00
CA GLN A 439 -28.47 1.11 18.27
C GLN A 439 -28.70 1.78 19.63
N ASP A 440 -28.23 1.16 20.72
CA ASP A 440 -28.43 1.64 22.09
C ASP A 440 -27.32 1.17 23.05
N ASP A 441 -27.10 1.93 24.12
CA ASP A 441 -26.08 1.67 25.15
C ASP A 441 -26.21 0.28 25.78
N ALA A 442 -27.43 -0.25 25.97
CA ALA A 442 -27.62 -1.56 26.59
C ALA A 442 -27.20 -2.70 25.64
N THR A 443 -27.49 -2.55 24.34
CA THR A 443 -27.01 -3.47 23.29
C THR A 443 -25.49 -3.41 23.15
N GLN A 444 -24.91 -2.21 23.14
CA GLN A 444 -23.45 -2.01 23.09
C GLN A 444 -22.74 -2.63 24.29
N ARG A 445 -23.27 -2.44 25.51
CA ARG A 445 -22.73 -3.05 26.72
C ARG A 445 -22.76 -4.58 26.64
N LYS A 446 -23.88 -5.17 26.19
CA LYS A 446 -24.00 -6.62 26.00
C LYS A 446 -23.03 -7.16 24.95
N LEU A 447 -22.82 -6.43 23.85
CA LEU A 447 -21.83 -6.79 22.83
C LEU A 447 -20.41 -6.79 23.42
N PHE A 448 -20.04 -5.74 24.16
CA PHE A 448 -18.75 -5.68 24.86
C PHE A 448 -18.57 -6.85 25.84
N GLU A 449 -19.59 -7.16 26.64
CA GLU A 449 -19.56 -8.31 27.57
C GLU A 449 -19.41 -9.65 26.82
N ALA A 450 -20.13 -9.83 25.72
CA ALA A 450 -20.05 -11.04 24.89
C ALA A 450 -18.66 -11.21 24.25
N LEU A 451 -18.06 -10.13 23.72
CA LEU A 451 -16.68 -10.14 23.21
C LEU A 451 -15.68 -10.49 24.31
N CYS A 452 -15.81 -9.88 25.49
CA CYS A 452 -14.95 -10.19 26.63
C CYS A 452 -15.08 -11.66 27.05
N ASN A 453 -16.30 -12.20 27.09
CA ASN A 453 -16.55 -13.58 27.48
C ASN A 453 -16.04 -14.58 26.44
N GLY A 454 -16.23 -14.32 25.15
CA GLY A 454 -15.68 -15.15 24.07
C GLY A 454 -14.15 -15.21 24.12
N LEU A 455 -13.49 -14.07 24.36
CA LEU A 455 -12.02 -14.02 24.53
C LEU A 455 -11.56 -14.79 25.78
N ARG A 456 -12.28 -14.68 26.91
CA ARG A 456 -11.97 -15.44 28.13
C ARG A 456 -12.05 -16.95 27.90
N LYS A 457 -13.07 -17.39 27.15
CA LYS A 457 -13.29 -18.81 26.82
C LYS A 457 -12.45 -19.29 25.65
N ARG A 458 -11.77 -18.39 24.92
CA ARG A 458 -11.03 -18.66 23.68
C ARG A 458 -11.93 -19.21 22.55
N GLU A 459 -13.20 -18.84 22.57
CA GLU A 459 -14.18 -19.14 21.51
C GLU A 459 -14.02 -18.17 20.31
N ILE A 460 -13.45 -16.99 20.57
CA ILE A 460 -13.09 -15.99 19.57
C ILE A 460 -11.65 -15.50 19.84
N SER A 461 -10.98 -14.99 18.81
CA SER A 461 -9.68 -14.31 18.91
C SER A 461 -9.78 -12.83 18.54
N ALA A 462 -8.93 -12.00 19.15
CA ALA A 462 -8.83 -10.58 18.80
C ALA A 462 -8.36 -10.33 17.36
N GLY A 463 -7.85 -11.36 16.66
CA GLY A 463 -7.53 -11.30 15.24
C GLY A 463 -8.74 -11.41 14.30
N GLU A 464 -9.92 -11.78 14.82
CA GLU A 464 -11.12 -11.99 14.00
C GLU A 464 -11.83 -10.70 13.59
N TRP A 465 -11.54 -9.59 14.26
CA TRP A 465 -12.04 -8.27 13.89
C TRP A 465 -10.90 -7.32 13.53
N ARG A 466 -11.23 -6.30 12.75
CA ARG A 466 -10.26 -5.27 12.35
C ARG A 466 -10.36 -4.09 13.30
N TRP A 467 -9.27 -3.34 13.44
CA TRP A 467 -9.25 -2.14 14.28
C TRP A 467 -10.39 -1.14 13.95
N ARG A 468 -10.80 -1.03 12.67
CA ARG A 468 -11.88 -0.14 12.22
C ARG A 468 -13.28 -0.59 12.67
N THR A 469 -13.52 -1.88 12.91
CA THR A 469 -14.87 -2.40 13.23
C THR A 469 -15.30 -2.09 14.67
N LEU A 470 -14.33 -1.83 15.56
CA LEU A 470 -14.58 -1.38 16.94
C LEU A 470 -15.12 0.05 17.03
N ARG A 471 -15.22 0.76 15.90
CA ARG A 471 -15.69 2.13 15.86
C ARG A 471 -17.19 2.21 16.16
N GLY A 472 -17.52 3.04 17.15
CA GLY A 472 -18.89 3.26 17.60
C GLY A 472 -19.34 2.25 18.65
N LEU A 473 -18.46 1.35 19.13
CA LEU A 473 -18.73 0.55 20.33
C LEU A 473 -18.34 1.38 21.56
N ASN A 474 -19.22 2.29 21.97
CA ASN A 474 -19.05 3.18 23.11
C ASN A 474 -20.40 3.31 23.84
N PHE A 475 -20.41 3.23 25.17
CA PHE A 475 -21.61 3.30 26.00
C PHE A 475 -21.29 3.95 27.34
N GLU A 476 -22.30 4.46 28.04
CA GLU A 476 -22.11 5.07 29.35
C GLU A 476 -21.42 4.11 30.33
N GLY A 477 -20.28 4.55 30.86
CA GLY A 477 -19.45 3.77 31.79
C GLY A 477 -18.39 2.88 31.16
N ILE A 478 -18.22 2.87 29.83
CA ILE A 478 -17.19 2.05 29.15
C ILE A 478 -15.79 2.32 29.71
N ALA A 479 -15.45 3.58 30.02
CA ALA A 479 -14.14 3.95 30.57
C ALA A 479 -13.81 3.15 31.85
N SER A 480 -14.81 2.96 32.72
CA SER A 480 -14.64 2.18 33.96
C SER A 480 -14.40 0.70 33.69
N GLU A 481 -15.07 0.12 32.69
CA GLU A 481 -14.88 -1.28 32.29
C GLU A 481 -13.51 -1.50 31.64
N LEU A 482 -13.08 -0.59 30.76
CA LEU A 482 -11.75 -0.62 30.15
C LEU A 482 -10.66 -0.50 31.23
N GLN A 483 -10.80 0.41 32.19
CA GLN A 483 -9.85 0.54 33.30
C GLN A 483 -9.75 -0.72 34.16
N LYS A 484 -10.87 -1.41 34.42
CA LYS A 484 -10.87 -2.70 35.13
C LYS A 484 -10.06 -3.76 34.39
N ILE A 485 -10.30 -3.92 33.08
CA ILE A 485 -9.57 -4.89 32.24
C ILE A 485 -8.08 -4.57 32.21
N LEU A 486 -7.72 -3.30 31.96
CA LEU A 486 -6.32 -2.85 31.86
C LEU A 486 -5.57 -2.97 33.19
N SER A 487 -6.28 -2.93 34.31
CA SER A 487 -5.68 -3.05 35.64
C SER A 487 -5.42 -4.51 36.05
N ASP A 488 -6.24 -5.46 35.60
CA ASP A 488 -6.09 -6.87 35.98
C ASP A 488 -4.94 -7.54 35.19
N THR A 489 -3.86 -7.86 35.89
CA THR A 489 -2.66 -8.52 35.34
C THR A 489 -2.87 -10.00 35.00
N ARG A 490 -3.96 -10.62 35.48
CA ARG A 490 -4.23 -12.06 35.31
C ARG A 490 -4.97 -12.34 34.01
N LEU A 491 -5.53 -11.32 33.37
CA LEU A 491 -6.24 -11.45 32.11
C LEU A 491 -5.28 -11.74 30.95
N HIS A 492 -5.78 -12.47 29.96
CA HIS A 492 -5.04 -12.79 28.75
C HIS A 492 -4.76 -11.52 27.92
N GLU A 493 -3.65 -11.52 27.19
CA GLU A 493 -3.20 -10.39 26.39
C GLU A 493 -4.24 -9.90 25.36
N GLU A 494 -5.05 -10.82 24.80
CA GLU A 494 -6.12 -10.45 23.86
C GLU A 494 -7.21 -9.56 24.48
N LEU A 495 -7.49 -9.68 25.79
CA LEU A 495 -8.42 -8.80 26.49
C LEU A 495 -7.83 -7.40 26.68
N HIS A 496 -6.54 -7.33 27.02
CA HIS A 496 -5.84 -6.04 27.07
C HIS A 496 -5.81 -5.38 25.69
N ARG A 497 -5.56 -6.16 24.64
CA ARG A 497 -5.63 -5.68 23.25
C ARG A 497 -7.00 -5.10 22.91
N LEU A 498 -8.09 -5.85 23.16
CA LEU A 498 -9.45 -5.35 22.93
C LEU A 498 -9.68 -4.02 23.67
N ALA A 499 -9.26 -3.93 24.93
CA ALA A 499 -9.45 -2.72 25.72
C ALA A 499 -8.64 -1.52 25.20
N ILE A 500 -7.39 -1.74 24.78
CA ILE A 500 -6.55 -0.71 24.18
C ILE A 500 -7.13 -0.25 22.83
N ASP A 501 -7.52 -1.20 21.98
CA ASP A 501 -8.08 -0.90 20.65
C ASP A 501 -9.42 -0.15 20.76
N LEU A 502 -10.27 -0.49 21.73
CA LEU A 502 -11.51 0.24 22.02
C LEU A 502 -11.26 1.66 22.54
N ALA A 503 -10.32 1.81 23.47
CA ALA A 503 -9.94 3.12 24.01
C ALA A 503 -9.37 4.03 22.92
N ALA A 504 -8.51 3.47 22.05
CA ALA A 504 -7.91 4.19 20.93
C ALA A 504 -8.96 4.57 19.89
N LYS A 505 -9.78 3.61 19.45
CA LYS A 505 -10.71 3.81 18.33
C LYS A 505 -11.89 4.72 18.66
N ASN A 506 -12.33 4.72 19.91
CA ASN A 506 -13.44 5.53 20.39
C ASN A 506 -12.97 6.73 21.24
N GLU A 507 -11.67 7.04 21.21
CA GLU A 507 -11.08 8.23 21.84
C GLU A 507 -11.49 8.41 23.31
N VAL A 508 -11.46 7.30 24.08
CA VAL A 508 -11.88 7.29 25.49
C VAL A 508 -10.81 7.92 26.38
N ALA A 509 -10.83 9.25 26.49
CA ALA A 509 -9.82 10.09 27.13
C ALA A 509 -9.45 9.67 28.56
N GLU A 510 -10.42 9.21 29.36
CA GLU A 510 -10.25 8.85 30.77
C GLU A 510 -9.34 7.62 30.97
N VAL A 511 -9.05 6.86 29.91
CA VAL A 511 -8.22 5.65 29.96
C VAL A 511 -6.75 5.95 29.64
N TYR A 512 -6.43 7.09 29.03
CA TYR A 512 -5.10 7.34 28.48
C TYR A 512 -3.99 7.49 29.52
N ASP A 513 -4.30 7.96 30.73
CA ASP A 513 -3.34 7.96 31.83
C ASP A 513 -2.94 6.52 32.21
N LYS A 514 -3.89 5.59 32.16
CA LYS A 514 -3.63 4.16 32.38
C LYS A 514 -2.85 3.52 31.23
N LEU A 515 -3.11 3.91 29.99
CA LEU A 515 -2.32 3.46 28.85
C LEU A 515 -0.86 3.91 28.98
N ALA A 516 -0.62 5.13 29.48
CA ALA A 516 0.73 5.61 29.71
C ALA A 516 1.45 4.82 30.81
N ASP A 517 0.75 4.47 31.90
CA ASP A 517 1.30 3.54 32.92
C ASP A 517 1.69 2.19 32.30
N LEU A 518 0.81 1.62 31.45
CA LEU A 518 1.03 0.34 30.81
C LEU A 518 2.19 0.36 29.82
N ALA A 519 2.34 1.42 29.03
CA ALA A 519 3.46 1.57 28.10
C ALA A 519 4.82 1.59 28.81
N LEU A 520 4.87 2.19 30.01
CA LEU A 520 6.07 2.38 30.81
C LEU A 520 6.38 1.19 31.75
N ASP A 521 5.42 0.31 32.03
CA ASP A 521 5.60 -0.81 32.97
C ASP A 521 6.36 -1.98 32.32
N THR A 522 7.65 -2.10 32.62
CA THR A 522 8.54 -3.16 32.11
C THR A 522 8.17 -4.58 32.58
N ARG A 523 7.23 -4.73 33.52
CA ARG A 523 6.72 -6.04 33.95
C ARG A 523 5.59 -6.57 33.06
N ARG A 524 5.05 -5.73 32.16
CA ARG A 524 3.99 -6.09 31.21
C ARG A 524 4.59 -6.74 29.96
N SER A 525 3.77 -7.51 29.23
CA SER A 525 4.20 -8.10 27.96
C SER A 525 4.53 -7.01 26.94
N GLU A 526 5.46 -7.33 26.03
CA GLU A 526 5.88 -6.43 24.96
C GLU A 526 4.68 -5.91 24.15
N VAL A 527 3.72 -6.77 23.84
CA VAL A 527 2.56 -6.42 23.02
C VAL A 527 1.66 -5.40 23.73
N VAL A 528 1.36 -5.56 25.01
CA VAL A 528 0.54 -4.59 25.76
C VAL A 528 1.21 -3.22 25.81
N ARG A 529 2.52 -3.19 26.07
CA ARG A 529 3.29 -1.94 26.11
C ARG A 529 3.29 -1.25 24.76
N ARG A 530 3.56 -2.03 23.69
CA ARG A 530 3.61 -1.56 22.31
C ARG A 530 2.28 -0.99 21.83
N LEU A 531 1.18 -1.71 22.09
CA LEU A 531 -0.17 -1.26 21.73
C LEU A 531 -0.56 0.00 22.50
N SER A 532 -0.23 0.07 23.79
CA SER A 532 -0.52 1.26 24.61
C SER A 532 0.25 2.50 24.13
N ALA A 533 1.55 2.35 23.85
CA ALA A 533 2.36 3.43 23.30
C ALA A 533 1.86 3.87 21.91
N HIS A 534 1.45 2.92 21.08
CA HIS A 534 0.91 3.20 19.75
C HIS A 534 -0.42 3.96 19.80
N ALA A 535 -1.34 3.55 20.69
CA ALA A 535 -2.61 4.24 20.91
C ALA A 535 -2.39 5.70 21.33
N ILE A 536 -1.45 5.95 22.24
CA ILE A 536 -1.09 7.31 22.69
C ILE A 536 -0.49 8.14 21.55
N ALA A 537 0.41 7.54 20.75
CA ALA A 537 1.09 8.24 19.67
C ALA A 537 0.14 8.73 18.57
N HIS A 538 -0.95 8.02 18.34
CA HIS A 538 -1.93 8.32 17.28
C HIS A 538 -3.20 9.00 17.81
N ALA A 539 -3.26 9.34 19.09
CA ALA A 539 -4.36 10.10 19.65
C ALA A 539 -4.37 11.54 19.12
N PRO A 540 -5.55 12.19 19.03
CA PRO A 540 -5.61 13.61 18.71
C PRO A 540 -4.98 14.46 19.83
N ASP A 541 -4.69 15.73 19.55
CA ASP A 541 -4.07 16.62 20.55
C ASP A 541 -5.06 17.13 21.61
N THR A 542 -6.35 17.00 21.34
CA THR A 542 -7.44 17.38 22.24
C THR A 542 -8.37 16.19 22.50
N PRO A 543 -8.91 16.03 23.73
CA PRO A 543 -8.72 16.85 24.93
C PRO A 543 -7.34 16.72 25.61
N GLU A 544 -7.06 17.59 26.59
CA GLU A 544 -5.79 17.71 27.35
C GLU A 544 -5.24 16.37 27.88
N ALA A 545 -6.14 15.41 28.19
CA ALA A 545 -5.75 14.06 28.63
C ALA A 545 -4.82 13.35 27.62
N PHE A 546 -5.04 13.53 26.32
CA PHE A 546 -4.19 12.94 25.28
C PHE A 546 -2.81 13.60 25.24
N ALA A 547 -2.76 14.93 25.25
CA ALA A 547 -1.50 15.67 25.30
C ALA A 547 -0.67 15.29 26.54
N LYS A 548 -1.32 15.15 27.70
CA LYS A 548 -0.67 14.67 28.93
C LYS A 548 -0.11 13.25 28.76
N ALA A 549 -0.88 12.32 28.19
CA ALA A 549 -0.41 10.96 27.97
C ALA A 549 0.76 10.89 26.96
N LYS A 550 0.70 11.69 25.89
CA LYS A 550 1.79 11.84 24.90
C LYS A 550 3.09 12.27 25.58
N ALA A 551 3.04 13.32 26.41
CA ALA A 551 4.21 13.80 27.16
C ALA A 551 4.82 12.72 28.07
N ARG A 552 4.00 11.81 28.62
CA ARG A 552 4.47 10.70 29.47
C ARG A 552 5.28 9.65 28.71
N LEU A 553 5.27 9.62 27.37
CA LEU A 553 6.09 8.68 26.58
C LEU A 553 7.58 9.05 26.56
N ALA A 554 7.99 10.21 27.05
CA ALA A 554 9.37 10.68 27.02
C ALA A 554 10.43 9.66 27.53
N PRO A 555 10.19 8.86 28.59
CA PRO A 555 11.15 7.84 29.02
C PRO A 555 11.44 6.76 27.97
N LEU A 556 10.50 6.49 27.05
CA LEU A 556 10.64 5.50 25.97
C LEU A 556 11.52 6.00 24.82
N LEU A 557 11.97 7.26 24.81
CA LEU A 557 12.97 7.74 23.84
C LEU A 557 14.33 7.02 23.98
N ARG A 558 14.58 6.43 25.15
CA ARG A 558 15.85 5.77 25.51
C ARG A 558 15.65 4.32 25.94
N THR A 559 14.97 3.51 25.12
CA THR A 559 14.84 2.06 25.36
C THR A 559 16.17 1.32 25.14
N THR A 560 16.29 0.11 25.68
CA THR A 560 17.45 -0.79 25.47
C THR A 560 17.10 -1.89 24.46
N PRO A 561 18.08 -2.50 23.76
CA PRO A 561 17.81 -3.59 22.81
C PRO A 561 17.08 -4.80 23.41
N ALA A 562 17.29 -5.07 24.70
CA ALA A 562 16.58 -6.15 25.41
C ALA A 562 15.10 -5.81 25.68
N ASP A 563 14.78 -4.53 25.79
CA ASP A 563 13.44 -4.03 26.12
C ASP A 563 12.58 -3.75 24.87
N ASP A 564 13.24 -3.37 23.77
CA ASP A 564 12.59 -2.92 22.54
C ASP A 564 13.41 -3.35 21.31
N PRO A 565 13.45 -4.66 20.98
CA PRO A 565 14.33 -5.21 19.95
C PRO A 565 14.06 -4.64 18.56
N ASN A 566 12.84 -4.17 18.30
CA ASN A 566 12.39 -3.64 17.01
C ASN A 566 12.16 -2.11 17.01
N ASP A 567 12.68 -1.39 18.01
CA ASP A 567 12.50 0.06 18.20
C ASP A 567 11.02 0.52 18.12
N THR A 568 10.06 -0.32 18.49
CA THR A 568 8.64 0.04 18.36
C THR A 568 8.19 0.98 19.46
N LEU A 569 8.59 0.75 20.72
CA LEU A 569 8.26 1.67 21.83
C LEU A 569 8.94 3.01 21.60
N ARG A 570 10.22 2.99 21.26
CA ARG A 570 10.99 4.18 20.93
C ARG A 570 10.47 4.91 19.71
N GLY A 571 10.10 4.18 18.66
CA GLY A 571 9.51 4.73 17.45
C GLY A 571 8.21 5.48 17.72
N ASN A 572 7.31 4.93 18.55
CA ASN A 572 6.07 5.62 18.95
C ASN A 572 6.37 6.88 19.78
N ALA A 573 7.33 6.82 20.71
CA ALA A 573 7.73 7.98 21.50
C ALA A 573 8.35 9.10 20.62
N LEU A 574 9.21 8.73 19.67
CA LEU A 574 9.78 9.67 18.70
C LEU A 574 8.69 10.26 17.81
N TYR A 575 7.82 9.43 17.21
CA TYR A 575 6.69 9.88 16.39
C TYR A 575 5.82 10.92 17.11
N THR A 576 5.65 10.76 18.43
CA THR A 576 4.84 11.65 19.26
C THR A 576 5.55 12.95 19.61
N LEU A 577 6.82 12.86 20.05
CA LEU A 577 7.49 13.95 20.75
C LEU A 577 8.43 14.76 19.88
N TRP A 578 8.81 14.28 18.70
CA TRP A 578 9.90 14.88 17.90
C TRP A 578 9.68 16.37 17.58
N ARG A 579 8.43 16.82 17.40
CA ARG A 579 8.08 18.23 17.16
C ARG A 579 8.23 19.13 18.38
N THR A 580 8.28 18.55 19.57
CA THR A 580 8.45 19.25 20.85
C THR A 580 9.88 19.23 21.36
N LEU A 581 10.76 18.45 20.70
CA LEU A 581 12.16 18.35 21.05
C LEU A 581 12.96 19.44 20.35
N GLU A 582 13.94 19.99 21.05
CA GLU A 582 14.96 20.84 20.43
C GLU A 582 15.70 20.04 19.33
N PRO A 583 16.04 20.66 18.18
CA PRO A 583 16.68 19.98 17.06
C PRO A 583 17.91 19.16 17.45
N GLU A 584 18.81 19.68 18.29
CA GLU A 584 20.01 18.98 18.73
C GLU A 584 19.67 17.72 19.56
N ALA A 585 18.65 17.82 20.41
CA ALA A 585 18.17 16.69 21.21
C ALA A 585 17.54 15.62 20.31
N LEU A 586 16.77 16.02 19.31
CA LEU A 586 16.16 15.12 18.32
C LEU A 586 17.24 14.33 17.55
N PHE A 587 18.21 15.01 16.95
CA PHE A 587 19.26 14.35 16.17
C PHE A 587 20.19 13.48 17.03
N ALA A 588 20.42 13.85 18.30
CA ALA A 588 21.16 13.02 19.25
C ALA A 588 20.43 11.71 19.61
N LEU A 589 19.10 11.68 19.48
CA LEU A 589 18.28 10.49 19.72
C LEU A 589 18.16 9.59 18.48
N LEU A 590 18.67 9.98 17.31
CA LEU A 590 18.62 9.14 16.11
C LEU A 590 19.71 8.07 16.15
N THR A 591 19.31 6.80 16.08
CA THR A 591 20.24 5.67 15.87
C THR A 591 19.79 4.81 14.69
N PRO A 592 20.68 4.05 14.03
CA PRO A 592 20.25 3.05 13.07
C PRO A 592 19.21 2.11 13.69
N PRO A 593 18.21 1.66 12.93
CA PRO A 593 17.21 0.72 13.44
C PRO A 593 17.90 -0.57 13.87
N ARG A 594 17.49 -1.11 15.02
CA ARG A 594 18.05 -2.37 15.57
C ARG A 594 17.75 -3.56 14.67
N ASN A 595 16.60 -3.54 14.01
CA ASN A 595 16.18 -4.52 13.02
C ASN A 595 15.88 -3.81 11.69
N ALA A 596 16.82 -3.85 10.75
CA ALA A 596 16.69 -3.17 9.47
C ALA A 596 15.61 -3.76 8.55
N SER A 597 15.17 -4.99 8.80
CA SER A 597 14.10 -5.66 8.03
C SER A 597 12.71 -5.40 8.60
N TYR A 598 12.60 -4.72 9.74
CA TYR A 598 11.32 -4.46 10.41
C TYR A 598 10.76 -3.07 10.08
N SER A 599 9.70 -3.05 9.28
CA SER A 599 8.95 -1.83 8.97
C SER A 599 7.88 -1.56 10.04
N GLY A 600 8.25 -0.82 11.08
CA GLY A 600 7.36 -0.51 12.22
C GLY A 600 7.34 0.97 12.63
N ALA A 601 7.03 1.26 13.90
CA ALA A 601 6.84 2.63 14.38
C ALA A 601 8.07 3.54 14.20
N TYR A 602 9.29 3.00 14.33
CA TYR A 602 10.51 3.79 14.09
C TYR A 602 10.66 4.18 12.62
N TRP A 603 10.33 3.27 11.71
CA TRP A 603 10.30 3.55 10.28
C TRP A 603 9.23 4.62 9.96
N MET A 604 8.02 4.50 10.52
CA MET A 604 6.96 5.51 10.35
C MET A 604 7.41 6.90 10.85
N PHE A 605 8.07 6.97 12.00
CA PHE A 605 8.68 8.19 12.50
C PHE A 605 9.72 8.76 11.53
N SER A 606 10.64 7.92 11.03
CA SER A 606 11.66 8.35 10.07
C SER A 606 11.04 8.97 8.81
N GLN A 607 9.98 8.36 8.28
CA GLN A 607 9.24 8.92 7.14
C GLN A 607 8.57 10.26 7.48
N ALA A 608 7.93 10.35 8.65
CA ALA A 608 7.29 11.58 9.10
C ALA A 608 8.30 12.72 9.28
N LEU A 609 9.47 12.42 9.86
CA LEU A 609 10.58 13.36 10.03
C LEU A 609 11.06 13.86 8.66
N MET A 610 11.39 12.96 7.72
CA MET A 610 11.91 13.33 6.39
C MET A 610 10.96 14.26 5.62
N ARG A 611 9.65 14.04 5.75
CA ARG A 611 8.62 14.87 5.10
C ARG A 611 8.41 16.24 5.77
N SER A 612 8.72 16.35 7.05
CA SER A 612 8.36 17.51 7.89
C SER A 612 9.58 18.25 8.46
N LEU A 613 10.75 18.11 7.84
CA LEU A 613 11.94 18.87 8.24
C LEU A 613 11.80 20.35 7.86
N GLU A 614 11.79 21.19 8.87
CA GLU A 614 11.77 22.67 8.73
C GLU A 614 13.17 23.29 8.86
N VAL A 615 13.29 24.57 8.50
CA VAL A 615 14.56 25.33 8.50
C VAL A 615 15.27 25.30 9.85
N GLN A 616 14.52 25.35 10.96
CA GLN A 616 15.07 25.29 12.33
C GLN A 616 15.83 24.00 12.64
N HIS A 617 15.58 22.91 11.90
CA HIS A 617 16.24 21.62 12.12
C HIS A 617 17.56 21.48 11.36
N LEU A 618 17.85 22.37 10.41
CA LEU A 618 18.91 22.17 9.43
C LEU A 618 20.31 22.24 10.04
N THR A 619 20.57 23.19 10.93
CA THR A 619 21.88 23.34 11.59
C THR A 619 22.26 22.08 12.37
N ALA A 620 21.37 21.62 13.27
CA ALA A 620 21.54 20.39 14.02
C ALA A 620 21.61 19.15 13.11
N GLY A 621 20.83 19.11 12.03
CA GLY A 621 20.84 18.03 11.05
C GLY A 621 22.14 17.95 10.25
N LEU A 622 22.73 19.09 9.90
CA LEU A 622 24.01 19.17 9.19
C LEU A 622 25.17 18.73 10.11
N ASP A 623 25.15 19.14 11.37
CA ASP A 623 26.08 18.67 12.39
C ASP A 623 25.97 17.16 12.63
N TRP A 624 24.75 16.62 12.62
CA TRP A 624 24.50 15.19 12.68
C TRP A 624 25.03 14.47 11.43
N ALA A 625 24.79 15.02 10.23
CA ALA A 625 25.27 14.47 8.96
C ALA A 625 26.81 14.40 8.93
N ALA A 626 27.49 15.43 9.44
CA ALA A 626 28.95 15.46 9.54
C ALA A 626 29.53 14.31 10.38
N LYS A 627 28.79 13.84 11.39
CA LYS A 627 29.23 12.78 12.33
C LYS A 627 28.89 11.36 11.87
N GLN A 628 28.16 11.19 10.75
CA GLN A 628 27.77 9.87 10.27
C GLN A 628 28.97 9.06 9.73
N PRO A 629 28.93 7.72 9.74
CA PRO A 629 29.93 6.89 9.07
C PRO A 629 29.89 7.08 7.55
N ARG A 630 30.70 6.32 6.82
CA ARG A 630 30.69 6.37 5.36
C ARG A 630 29.34 5.92 4.81
N VAL A 631 28.91 6.47 3.67
CA VAL A 631 27.61 6.18 3.03
C VAL A 631 27.37 4.69 2.83
N HIS A 632 28.41 3.90 2.54
CA HIS A 632 28.32 2.44 2.38
C HIS A 632 28.11 1.68 3.70
N ASP A 633 28.51 2.27 4.82
CA ASP A 633 28.34 1.73 6.16
C ASP A 633 27.04 2.22 6.82
N MET A 634 26.33 3.16 6.19
CA MET A 634 25.08 3.72 6.69
C MET A 634 23.86 2.87 6.30
N SER A 635 22.85 2.85 7.17
CA SER A 635 21.53 2.31 6.84
C SER A 635 20.87 3.12 5.70
N PRO A 636 20.00 2.49 4.88
CA PRO A 636 19.29 3.19 3.81
C PRO A 636 18.49 4.40 4.29
N ASP A 637 17.83 4.31 5.45
CA ASP A 637 17.04 5.41 6.02
C ASP A 637 17.89 6.60 6.42
N PHE A 638 19.05 6.36 7.05
CA PHE A 638 19.96 7.44 7.42
C PHE A 638 20.59 8.10 6.20
N ARG A 639 20.87 7.32 5.14
CA ARG A 639 21.34 7.84 3.87
C ARG A 639 20.32 8.79 3.25
N ARG A 640 19.04 8.40 3.25
CA ARG A 640 17.92 9.24 2.76
C ARG A 640 17.75 10.50 3.61
N LEU A 641 17.75 10.38 4.93
CA LEU A 641 17.64 11.52 5.83
C LEU A 641 18.80 12.51 5.64
N MET A 642 20.04 12.03 5.54
CA MET A 642 21.21 12.87 5.28
C MET A 642 21.09 13.62 3.94
N GLN A 643 20.67 12.91 2.89
CA GLN A 643 20.45 13.50 1.57
C GLN A 643 19.37 14.59 1.62
N ARG A 644 18.26 14.32 2.34
CA ARG A 644 17.17 15.28 2.52
C ARG A 644 17.62 16.53 3.28
N VAL A 645 18.42 16.38 4.34
CA VAL A 645 18.99 17.51 5.10
C VAL A 645 19.88 18.37 4.20
N PHE A 646 20.77 17.77 3.40
CA PHE A 646 21.61 18.52 2.47
C PHE A 646 20.79 19.28 1.42
N ASN A 647 19.75 18.66 0.89
CA ASN A 647 18.88 19.30 -0.08
C ASN A 647 18.10 20.48 0.49
N LEU A 648 17.49 20.31 1.67
CA LEU A 648 16.78 21.40 2.33
C LEU A 648 17.72 22.54 2.74
N ALA A 649 18.96 22.24 3.17
CA ALA A 649 19.98 23.24 3.45
C ALA A 649 20.37 24.04 2.20
N TRP A 650 20.50 23.36 1.06
CA TRP A 650 20.76 24.02 -0.23
C TRP A 650 19.62 24.96 -0.65
N LEU A 651 18.37 24.54 -0.45
CA LEU A 651 17.20 25.38 -0.75
C LEU A 651 17.13 26.63 0.14
N ASN A 652 17.60 26.53 1.40
CA ASN A 652 17.56 27.58 2.41
C ASN A 652 18.91 28.26 2.67
N LEU A 653 19.77 28.33 1.64
CA LEU A 653 21.14 28.85 1.76
C LEU A 653 21.23 30.35 2.14
N ASP A 654 20.14 31.11 2.01
CA ASP A 654 20.12 32.54 2.37
C ASP A 654 20.17 32.76 3.90
N ALA A 655 19.97 31.72 4.71
CA ALA A 655 20.20 31.76 6.16
C ALA A 655 21.70 31.58 6.49
N PRO A 656 22.38 32.57 7.12
CA PRO A 656 23.82 32.52 7.37
C PRO A 656 24.27 31.30 8.19
N ASP A 657 23.52 30.95 9.24
CA ASP A 657 23.85 29.81 10.11
C ASP A 657 23.78 28.48 9.35
N VAL A 658 22.82 28.35 8.41
CA VAL A 658 22.66 27.16 7.56
C VAL A 658 23.80 27.06 6.55
N LEU A 659 24.20 28.19 5.95
CA LEU A 659 25.33 28.26 5.02
C LEU A 659 26.64 27.81 5.68
N GLU A 660 26.94 28.31 6.88
CA GLU A 660 28.13 27.92 7.63
C GLU A 660 28.10 26.45 8.05
N ALA A 661 26.97 25.98 8.59
CA ALA A 661 26.78 24.58 8.96
C ALA A 661 26.91 23.64 7.75
N LEU A 662 26.38 24.02 6.59
CA LEU A 662 26.44 23.22 5.37
C LEU A 662 27.88 23.11 4.86
N ALA A 663 28.61 24.23 4.81
CA ALA A 663 30.02 24.24 4.42
C ALA A 663 30.87 23.36 5.34
N ASN A 664 30.63 23.40 6.65
CA ASN A 664 31.31 22.56 7.63
C ASN A 664 31.00 21.07 7.41
N ALA A 665 29.73 20.70 7.26
CA ALA A 665 29.32 19.32 7.05
C ALA A 665 29.93 18.75 5.76
N LEU A 666 29.87 19.48 4.65
CA LEU A 666 30.47 19.09 3.37
C LEU A 666 31.99 18.94 3.44
N ALA A 667 32.67 19.84 4.15
CA ALA A 667 34.11 19.74 4.36
C ALA A 667 34.49 18.43 5.07
N VAL A 668 33.73 18.00 6.07
CA VAL A 668 33.96 16.71 6.76
C VAL A 668 33.60 15.53 5.85
N ARG A 669 32.44 15.55 5.17
CA ARG A 669 32.01 14.44 4.30
C ARG A 669 32.98 14.16 3.16
N THR A 670 33.58 15.19 2.58
CA THR A 670 34.53 15.03 1.48
C THR A 670 35.87 14.41 1.90
N GLU A 671 36.23 14.45 3.20
CA GLU A 671 37.38 13.70 3.73
C GLU A 671 37.17 12.18 3.69
N HIS A 672 35.93 11.73 3.52
CA HIS A 672 35.56 10.32 3.34
C HIS A 672 35.53 9.86 1.88
N TYR A 673 35.94 10.71 0.92
CA TYR A 673 35.95 10.44 -0.54
C TYR A 673 34.56 10.25 -1.15
N GLU A 674 33.55 10.91 -0.59
CA GLU A 674 32.15 10.74 -0.98
C GLU A 674 31.65 11.91 -1.80
N SER A 675 30.94 11.59 -2.89
CA SER A 675 30.18 12.58 -3.64
C SER A 675 28.90 12.93 -2.88
N VAL A 676 28.63 14.22 -2.69
CA VAL A 676 27.39 14.72 -2.09
C VAL A 676 26.63 15.50 -3.15
N ARG A 677 25.36 15.13 -3.39
CA ARG A 677 24.47 15.91 -4.24
C ARG A 677 23.63 16.84 -3.38
N LEU A 678 23.52 18.10 -3.75
CA LEU A 678 22.76 19.11 -2.98
C LEU A 678 21.37 19.34 -3.58
N ASP A 679 21.19 19.02 -4.84
CA ASP A 679 20.02 19.27 -5.67
C ASP A 679 19.12 18.04 -5.84
N TYR A 680 19.31 17.03 -4.98
CA TYR A 680 18.57 15.77 -5.05
C TYR A 680 17.79 15.54 -3.76
N ASP A 681 16.47 15.37 -3.87
CA ASP A 681 15.53 15.21 -2.76
C ASP A 681 15.54 13.81 -2.11
N GLY A 682 16.09 12.81 -2.81
CA GLY A 682 16.25 11.46 -2.28
C GLY A 682 15.06 10.51 -2.49
N GLU A 683 14.03 10.89 -3.25
CA GLU A 683 12.81 10.08 -3.40
C GLU A 683 12.88 9.01 -4.51
N ASP A 684 13.75 9.14 -5.53
CA ASP A 684 13.89 8.13 -6.60
C ASP A 684 14.72 6.91 -6.15
N ASP A 685 14.01 5.81 -5.84
CA ASP A 685 14.29 4.35 -5.90
C ASP A 685 15.69 3.74 -5.60
N TYR A 686 15.65 2.57 -4.96
CA TYR A 686 16.71 1.82 -4.27
C TYR A 686 17.91 1.32 -5.12
N ASP A 687 17.97 1.63 -6.41
CA ASP A 687 18.78 0.86 -7.39
C ASP A 687 19.97 1.64 -7.98
N ARG A 688 20.64 2.47 -7.17
CA ARG A 688 21.76 3.30 -7.63
C ARG A 688 23.05 3.08 -6.85
N TYR A 689 23.56 1.85 -6.87
CA TYR A 689 24.95 1.56 -6.48
C TYR A 689 26.00 2.08 -7.47
N ASN A 690 25.60 2.77 -8.55
CA ASN A 690 26.49 3.48 -9.46
C ASN A 690 26.21 4.99 -9.47
N LEU A 691 26.74 5.71 -8.47
CA LEU A 691 26.80 7.19 -8.41
C LEU A 691 27.59 7.84 -9.58
N ARG A 692 27.95 7.09 -10.62
CA ARG A 692 28.59 7.58 -11.85
C ARG A 692 27.66 7.70 -13.05
N GLY A 693 26.39 7.31 -12.97
CA GLY A 693 25.54 7.18 -14.17
C GLY A 693 24.06 7.49 -13.96
N THR A 694 23.72 8.66 -13.41
CA THR A 694 22.33 9.15 -13.52
C THR A 694 22.22 10.09 -14.71
N ASP A 695 21.35 9.78 -15.68
CA ASP A 695 21.07 10.61 -16.86
C ASP A 695 20.26 11.90 -16.57
N LYS A 696 19.92 12.18 -15.31
CA LYS A 696 19.34 13.49 -14.92
C LYS A 696 20.49 14.50 -14.67
N PRO A 697 20.58 15.61 -15.44
CA PRO A 697 21.57 16.65 -15.21
C PRO A 697 21.31 17.32 -13.86
N SER A 698 22.38 17.57 -13.10
CA SER A 698 22.31 18.23 -11.81
C SER A 698 21.87 19.69 -12.00
N GLU A 699 20.97 20.21 -11.18
CA GLU A 699 20.65 21.65 -11.12
C GLU A 699 21.91 22.48 -10.81
N LEU A 700 22.89 21.91 -10.09
CA LEU A 700 24.19 22.55 -9.89
C LEU A 700 24.97 22.76 -11.19
N THR A 701 24.59 22.13 -12.29
CA THR A 701 25.16 22.36 -13.64
C THR A 701 24.32 23.31 -14.49
N SER A 702 23.23 23.85 -13.93
CA SER A 702 22.40 24.87 -14.59
C SER A 702 23.16 26.19 -14.78
N ASN A 703 22.81 26.91 -15.84
CA ASN A 703 23.26 28.27 -16.12
C ASN A 703 22.35 29.34 -15.49
N ASP A 704 21.43 28.94 -14.62
CA ASP A 704 20.56 29.88 -13.89
C ASP A 704 21.40 30.84 -13.02
N PRO A 705 21.24 32.17 -13.17
CA PRO A 705 21.97 33.16 -12.37
C PRO A 705 21.78 33.01 -10.85
N GLU A 706 20.59 32.61 -10.39
CA GLU A 706 20.31 32.43 -8.97
C GLU A 706 21.06 31.21 -8.41
N VAL A 707 21.07 30.11 -9.16
CA VAL A 707 21.83 28.90 -8.82
C VAL A 707 23.32 29.20 -8.81
N ALA A 708 23.83 29.93 -9.81
CA ALA A 708 25.22 30.35 -9.85
C ALA A 708 25.60 31.22 -8.63
N ARG A 709 24.73 32.14 -8.21
CA ARG A 709 24.90 32.92 -6.97
C ARG A 709 25.01 32.00 -5.76
N LYS A 710 24.07 31.07 -5.56
CA LYS A 710 24.07 30.12 -4.43
C LYS A 710 25.34 29.26 -4.42
N ARG A 711 25.76 28.72 -5.58
CA ARG A 711 27.00 27.93 -5.70
C ARG A 711 28.23 28.74 -5.30
N ARG A 712 28.36 29.97 -5.80
CA ARG A 712 29.49 30.87 -5.51
C ARG A 712 29.56 31.22 -4.02
N THR A 713 28.43 31.53 -3.40
CA THR A 713 28.34 31.81 -1.95
C THR A 713 28.78 30.61 -1.11
N LEU A 714 28.30 29.41 -1.43
CA LEU A 714 28.71 28.19 -0.73
C LEU A 714 30.18 27.88 -0.97
N CYS A 715 30.67 28.04 -2.21
CA CYS A 715 32.07 27.83 -2.57
C CYS A 715 33.01 28.77 -1.80
N GLN A 716 32.65 30.06 -1.65
CA GLN A 716 33.40 31.01 -0.81
C GLN A 716 33.49 30.54 0.63
N THR A 717 32.36 30.18 1.22
CA THR A 717 32.29 29.70 2.61
C THR A 717 33.12 28.43 2.80
N MET A 718 33.04 27.48 1.85
CA MET A 718 33.84 26.27 1.86
C MET A 718 35.35 26.54 1.78
N VAL A 719 35.79 27.48 0.93
CA VAL A 719 37.21 27.86 0.85
C VAL A 719 37.69 28.46 2.17
N LEU A 720 36.88 29.28 2.83
CA LEU A 720 37.19 29.79 4.19
C LEU A 720 37.32 28.64 5.20
N THR A 721 36.39 27.68 5.17
CA THR A 721 36.34 26.53 6.10
C THR A 721 37.47 25.52 5.88
N MET A 722 37.92 25.31 4.63
CA MET A 722 38.88 24.28 4.25
C MET A 722 40.33 24.77 4.16
N ALA A 723 40.55 26.07 3.99
CA ALA A 723 41.89 26.64 3.89
C ALA A 723 42.74 26.33 5.15
N GLY A 724 43.90 25.71 4.94
CA GLY A 724 44.83 25.36 6.03
C GLY A 724 44.55 24.05 6.76
N ARG A 725 43.51 23.27 6.39
CA ARG A 725 43.29 21.93 6.94
C ARG A 725 44.39 20.94 6.44
N PRO A 726 44.85 20.01 7.30
CA PRO A 726 45.88 19.03 6.93
C PRO A 726 45.40 18.14 5.77
N LYS A 727 46.17 18.14 4.68
CA LYS A 727 45.86 17.38 3.46
C LYS A 727 46.26 15.91 3.64
N LYS A 728 45.34 14.95 3.43
CA LYS A 728 45.72 13.53 3.27
C LYS A 728 46.50 13.36 1.96
N LYS A 729 47.48 12.44 1.94
CA LYS A 729 48.33 12.17 0.75
C LYS A 729 47.46 11.94 -0.50
N GLY A 730 47.57 12.84 -1.49
CA GLY A 730 46.85 12.78 -2.77
C GLY A 730 45.49 13.48 -2.82
N GLN A 731 45.09 14.23 -1.79
CA GLN A 731 43.85 15.03 -1.82
C GLN A 731 44.13 16.52 -1.61
N THR A 732 43.44 17.34 -2.39
CA THR A 732 43.41 18.79 -2.23
C THR A 732 41.97 19.27 -2.04
N GLY A 733 41.77 20.33 -1.26
CA GLY A 733 40.43 20.91 -1.04
C GLY A 733 39.74 21.28 -2.36
N ALA A 734 40.51 21.69 -3.37
CA ALA A 734 39.97 21.99 -4.70
C ALA A 734 39.42 20.75 -5.41
N PHE A 735 39.99 19.56 -5.19
CA PHE A 735 39.42 18.32 -5.75
C PHE A 735 38.04 18.03 -5.15
N ALA A 736 37.90 18.18 -3.83
CA ALA A 736 36.64 17.95 -3.14
C ALA A 736 35.54 18.90 -3.62
N ILE A 737 35.81 20.20 -3.66
CA ILE A 737 34.85 21.23 -4.09
C ILE A 737 34.46 21.03 -5.57
N ALA A 738 35.44 20.78 -6.44
CA ALA A 738 35.20 20.68 -7.89
C ALA A 738 34.56 19.34 -8.32
N HIS A 739 34.94 18.21 -7.69
CA HIS A 739 34.57 16.88 -8.20
C HIS A 739 33.58 16.13 -7.30
N TYR A 740 33.64 16.30 -5.98
CA TYR A 740 32.74 15.60 -5.06
C TYR A 740 31.42 16.35 -4.81
N ILE A 741 31.45 17.69 -4.86
CA ILE A 741 30.27 18.54 -4.62
C ILE A 741 29.85 19.29 -5.90
N GLN A 742 30.79 19.57 -6.82
CA GLN A 742 30.54 20.21 -8.11
C GLN A 742 30.06 21.67 -8.02
N LEU A 743 30.58 22.43 -7.03
CA LEU A 743 30.19 23.84 -6.83
C LEU A 743 30.76 24.80 -7.88
N ALA A 744 31.94 24.50 -8.42
CA ALA A 744 32.58 25.32 -9.44
C ALA A 744 32.36 24.71 -10.83
N GLN A 745 32.07 25.57 -11.81
CA GLN A 745 31.89 25.21 -13.21
C GLN A 745 32.90 25.95 -14.09
N PRO A 746 33.13 25.51 -15.35
CA PRO A 746 33.99 26.24 -16.29
C PRO A 746 33.63 27.71 -16.49
N ALA A 747 32.34 28.07 -16.38
CA ALA A 747 31.85 29.45 -16.46
C ALA A 747 32.23 30.33 -15.25
N ASP A 748 32.65 29.73 -14.13
CA ASP A 748 33.09 30.46 -12.94
C ASP A 748 34.58 30.82 -12.97
N PHE A 749 35.29 30.51 -14.06
CA PHE A 749 36.74 30.63 -14.16
C PHE A 749 37.28 32.04 -13.85
N GLU A 750 36.69 33.08 -14.45
CA GLU A 750 37.07 34.47 -14.19
C GLU A 750 36.83 34.85 -12.73
N TRP A 751 35.65 34.52 -12.20
CA TRP A 751 35.29 34.75 -10.81
C TRP A 751 36.26 34.07 -9.82
N LEU A 752 36.71 32.84 -10.09
CA LEU A 752 37.68 32.14 -9.25
C LEU A 752 39.03 32.87 -9.18
N LEU A 753 39.50 33.44 -10.28
CA LEU A 753 40.74 34.23 -10.32
C LEU A 753 40.58 35.58 -9.60
N GLU A 754 39.42 36.23 -9.74
CA GLU A 754 39.10 37.43 -8.95
C GLU A 754 39.12 37.14 -7.44
N GLN A 755 38.56 36.01 -7.00
CA GLN A 755 38.60 35.60 -5.59
C GLN A 755 40.04 35.30 -5.11
N HIS A 756 40.89 34.71 -5.96
CA HIS A 756 42.31 34.52 -5.66
C HIS A 756 43.02 35.87 -5.41
N LEU A 757 42.79 36.87 -6.26
CA LEU A 757 43.37 38.20 -6.13
C LEU A 757 42.87 38.93 -4.87
N ALA A 758 41.59 38.77 -4.54
CA ALA A 758 40.98 39.36 -3.35
C ALA A 758 41.39 38.66 -2.03
N ALA A 759 41.86 37.41 -2.08
CA ALA A 759 42.21 36.64 -0.90
C ALA A 759 43.44 37.21 -0.16
N LYS A 760 43.28 37.46 1.15
CA LYS A 760 44.33 38.00 2.03
C LYS A 760 45.23 36.91 2.63
N HIS A 761 44.71 35.70 2.81
CA HIS A 761 45.44 34.59 3.41
C HIS A 761 46.02 33.68 2.34
N GLU A 762 47.30 33.31 2.50
CA GLU A 762 48.05 32.47 1.55
C GLU A 762 47.36 31.13 1.28
N ALA A 763 46.85 30.46 2.32
CA ALA A 763 46.16 29.17 2.17
C ALA A 763 44.86 29.26 1.36
N GLN A 764 44.12 30.38 1.47
CA GLN A 764 42.91 30.64 0.69
C GLN A 764 43.28 30.99 -0.76
N ARG A 765 44.28 31.85 -0.93
CA ARG A 765 44.82 32.26 -2.23
C ARG A 765 45.27 31.05 -3.05
N ALA A 766 46.00 30.12 -2.44
CA ALA A 766 46.42 28.88 -3.07
C ALA A 766 45.23 27.98 -3.44
N LEU A 767 44.21 27.87 -2.58
CA LEU A 767 43.04 27.03 -2.83
C LEU A 767 42.17 27.57 -3.98
N TRP A 768 41.98 28.89 -4.07
CA TRP A 768 41.29 29.53 -5.19
C TRP A 768 42.00 29.31 -6.53
N LEU A 769 43.33 29.47 -6.53
CA LEU A 769 44.14 29.23 -7.73
C LEU A 769 44.06 27.77 -8.18
N GLU A 770 44.08 26.84 -7.22
CA GLU A 770 43.95 25.41 -7.49
C GLU A 770 42.55 25.03 -8.02
N LEU A 771 41.50 25.73 -7.61
CA LEU A 771 40.16 25.58 -8.19
C LEU A 771 40.13 26.08 -9.64
N ALA A 772 40.70 27.26 -9.89
CA ALA A 772 40.76 27.83 -11.24
C ALA A 772 41.52 26.91 -12.21
N THR A 773 42.67 26.36 -11.81
CA THR A 773 43.45 25.45 -12.67
C THR A 773 42.72 24.16 -13.03
N LYS A 774 41.83 23.64 -12.17
CA LYS A 774 41.03 22.44 -12.46
C LYS A 774 39.89 22.67 -13.45
N HIS A 775 39.38 23.90 -13.55
CA HIS A 775 38.32 24.28 -14.47
C HIS A 775 38.83 24.94 -15.75
N TRP A 776 40.14 24.89 -15.98
CA TRP A 776 40.77 25.23 -17.26
C TRP A 776 40.33 24.27 -18.36
N ALA A 777 39.68 24.81 -19.39
CA ALA A 777 39.16 24.02 -20.49
C ALA A 777 40.23 23.82 -21.58
N ALA A 778 41.07 22.79 -21.42
CA ALA A 778 42.21 22.55 -22.31
C ALA A 778 41.85 22.34 -23.81
N TRP A 779 40.58 22.10 -24.17
CA TRP A 779 40.20 21.77 -25.56
C TRP A 779 38.89 22.38 -26.11
N ARG A 780 38.02 23.03 -25.30
CA ARG A 780 36.81 23.75 -25.76
C ARG A 780 36.56 25.00 -24.92
N GLY A 781 36.55 26.20 -25.52
CA GLY A 781 36.29 27.47 -24.82
C GLY A 781 37.52 28.22 -24.30
N ALA A 782 38.73 27.73 -24.58
CA ALA A 782 39.98 28.32 -24.08
C ALA A 782 40.20 29.80 -24.47
N GLN A 783 39.60 30.30 -25.56
CA GLN A 783 39.86 31.66 -26.05
C GLN A 783 39.44 32.76 -25.06
N GLU A 784 38.28 32.59 -24.40
CA GLU A 784 37.79 33.53 -23.38
C GLU A 784 38.61 33.44 -22.09
N GLN A 785 38.91 32.22 -21.62
CA GLN A 785 39.73 31.99 -20.43
C GLN A 785 41.18 32.49 -20.61
N VAL A 786 41.78 32.34 -21.81
CA VAL A 786 43.11 32.89 -22.14
C VAL A 786 43.11 34.41 -22.06
N ALA A 787 42.07 35.08 -22.56
CA ALA A 787 41.95 36.53 -22.50
C ALA A 787 41.88 37.03 -21.05
N VAL A 788 41.10 36.35 -20.21
CA VAL A 788 41.01 36.63 -18.77
C VAL A 788 42.38 36.47 -18.10
N ILE A 789 43.10 35.38 -18.36
CA ILE A 789 44.42 35.15 -17.74
C ILE A 789 45.44 36.19 -18.19
N ARG A 790 45.50 36.54 -19.48
CA ARG A 790 46.40 37.59 -19.99
C ARG A 790 46.12 38.97 -19.40
N ASN A 791 44.87 39.25 -19.04
CA ASN A 791 44.52 40.49 -18.35
C ASN A 791 44.99 40.48 -16.88
N LEU A 792 44.92 39.33 -16.22
CA LEU A 792 45.21 39.18 -14.78
C LEU A 792 46.67 38.77 -14.46
N GLU A 793 47.44 38.24 -15.41
CA GLU A 793 48.84 37.81 -15.21
C GLU A 793 49.80 38.98 -14.89
N ALA A 794 49.42 40.20 -15.24
CA ALA A 794 50.13 41.42 -14.85
C ALA A 794 49.91 41.76 -13.36
N GLN A 795 48.84 41.26 -12.76
CA GLN A 795 48.40 41.60 -11.41
C GLN A 795 48.81 40.55 -10.35
N SER A 796 49.15 39.32 -10.75
CA SER A 796 49.62 38.26 -9.84
C SER A 796 50.67 37.36 -10.49
N GLU A 797 51.81 37.22 -9.81
CA GLU A 797 52.88 36.29 -10.20
C GLU A 797 52.44 34.83 -10.04
N ASP A 798 51.58 34.52 -9.06
CA ASP A 798 51.04 33.18 -8.83
C ASP A 798 50.19 32.70 -10.03
N ILE A 799 49.36 33.59 -10.61
CA ILE A 799 48.56 33.30 -11.80
C ILE A 799 49.48 33.07 -13.00
N ARG A 800 50.48 33.95 -13.18
CA ARG A 800 51.44 33.86 -14.29
C ARG A 800 52.18 32.53 -14.26
N GLU A 801 52.64 32.10 -13.10
CA GLU A 801 53.37 30.83 -12.98
C GLU A 801 52.43 29.62 -13.15
N ALA A 802 51.25 29.63 -12.53
CA ALA A 802 50.30 28.52 -12.61
C ALA A 802 49.79 28.25 -14.03
N PHE A 803 49.65 29.29 -14.86
CA PHE A 803 49.17 29.19 -16.24
C PHE A 803 50.25 29.44 -17.30
N ARG A 804 51.54 29.55 -16.90
CA ARG A 804 52.69 29.73 -17.81
C ARG A 804 52.73 28.66 -18.89
N VAL A 805 52.53 27.41 -18.47
CA VAL A 805 52.63 26.23 -19.33
C VAL A 805 51.39 26.04 -20.23
N PRO A 806 50.14 26.11 -19.71
CA PRO A 806 48.93 25.98 -20.53
C PRO A 806 48.73 27.05 -21.62
N ILE A 807 49.32 28.25 -21.48
CA ILE A 807 49.09 29.40 -22.39
C ILE A 807 50.27 29.65 -23.35
N ALA A 808 51.46 29.16 -23.02
CA ALA A 808 52.61 29.32 -23.89
C ALA A 808 52.40 28.53 -25.19
N LEU A 809 52.44 29.25 -26.33
CA LEU A 809 52.70 28.66 -27.65
C LEU A 809 54.14 28.17 -27.63
N LEU A 810 54.34 27.04 -26.99
CA LEU A 810 55.60 26.37 -26.90
C LEU A 810 55.93 25.80 -28.27
N ASP A 811 57.09 26.18 -28.82
CA ASP A 811 57.67 25.47 -29.96
C ASP A 811 57.77 23.99 -29.57
N PRO A 812 57.16 23.04 -30.32
CA PRO A 812 57.16 21.62 -29.98
C PRO A 812 58.55 21.03 -29.72
N ASN A 813 59.61 21.71 -30.18
CA ASN A 813 61.01 21.29 -30.06
C ASN A 813 61.84 22.16 -29.10
N SER A 814 61.24 23.10 -28.35
CA SER A 814 61.99 23.86 -27.35
C SER A 814 62.47 22.96 -26.20
N PRO A 815 63.60 23.28 -25.53
CA PRO A 815 64.07 22.55 -24.36
C PRO A 815 63.01 22.47 -23.26
N GLU A 816 62.20 23.52 -23.09
CA GLU A 816 61.09 23.56 -22.14
C GLU A 816 59.94 22.62 -22.55
N SER A 817 59.61 22.51 -23.84
CA SER A 817 58.61 21.55 -24.37
C SER A 817 59.06 20.11 -24.21
N VAL A 818 60.35 19.84 -24.43
CA VAL A 818 60.95 18.51 -24.23
C VAL A 818 60.95 18.17 -22.74
N ALA A 819 61.36 19.10 -21.86
CA ALA A 819 61.30 18.93 -20.43
C ALA A 819 59.86 18.71 -19.92
N GLN A 820 58.87 19.40 -20.49
CA GLN A 820 57.45 19.19 -20.19
C GLN A 820 56.89 17.90 -20.76
N ARG A 821 57.32 17.46 -21.95
CA ARG A 821 57.00 16.12 -22.45
C ARG A 821 57.59 15.07 -21.54
N GLU A 822 58.81 15.26 -21.07
CA GLU A 822 59.48 14.37 -20.12
C GLU A 822 58.86 14.44 -18.71
N GLU A 823 58.29 15.57 -18.30
CA GLU A 823 57.62 15.75 -17.01
C GLU A 823 56.18 15.25 -17.05
N TRP A 824 55.46 15.46 -18.14
CA TRP A 824 54.17 14.83 -18.45
C TRP A 824 54.34 13.33 -18.65
N GLU A 825 55.34 12.86 -19.38
CA GLU A 825 55.69 11.44 -19.48
C GLU A 825 56.19 10.89 -18.15
N ARG A 826 56.89 11.67 -17.30
CA ARG A 826 57.22 11.22 -15.93
C ARG A 826 55.98 11.15 -15.05
N HIS A 827 55.07 12.11 -15.14
CA HIS A 827 53.81 12.12 -14.41
C HIS A 827 52.86 11.02 -14.90
N GLU A 828 52.84 10.75 -16.21
CA GLU A 828 52.10 9.65 -16.83
C GLU A 828 52.78 8.31 -16.53
N ARG A 829 54.11 8.24 -16.47
CA ARG A 829 54.87 7.08 -15.96
C ARG A 829 54.76 6.93 -14.45
N GLU A 830 54.51 7.98 -13.67
CA GLU A 830 54.24 7.91 -12.23
C GLU A 830 52.80 7.51 -11.97
N LEU A 831 51.83 8.01 -12.73
CA LEU A 831 50.45 7.56 -12.73
C LEU A 831 50.35 6.12 -13.23
N GLN A 832 51.07 5.76 -14.29
CA GLN A 832 51.26 4.38 -14.74
C GLN A 832 52.00 3.61 -13.67
N ALA A 833 53.07 4.09 -13.03
CA ALA A 833 53.77 3.37 -11.97
C ALA A 833 52.96 3.26 -10.67
N ILE A 834 52.00 4.16 -10.39
CA ILE A 834 51.06 4.07 -9.27
C ILE A 834 49.92 3.10 -9.63
N THR A 835 49.46 3.13 -10.88
CA THR A 835 48.46 2.20 -11.44
C THR A 835 49.06 0.81 -11.59
N GLU A 836 50.34 0.71 -11.94
CA GLU A 836 51.19 -0.48 -12.05
C GLU A 836 51.70 -0.89 -10.68
N LYS A 837 51.90 -0.03 -9.67
CA LYS A 837 52.12 -0.48 -8.28
C LYS A 837 50.82 -0.97 -7.64
N ARG A 838 49.66 -0.40 -8.02
CA ARG A 838 48.33 -0.93 -7.70
C ARG A 838 48.06 -2.25 -8.44
N ASN A 839 48.47 -2.36 -9.70
CA ASN A 839 48.30 -3.55 -10.54
C ASN A 839 49.41 -4.60 -10.33
N ALA A 840 50.61 -4.25 -9.90
CA ALA A 840 51.71 -5.18 -9.58
C ALA A 840 51.53 -5.83 -8.21
N LYS A 841 50.61 -5.30 -7.39
CA LYS A 841 50.02 -6.04 -6.27
C LYS A 841 49.02 -7.11 -6.73
N LEU A 842 48.54 -7.04 -7.97
CA LEU A 842 47.70 -8.08 -8.58
C LEU A 842 48.63 -9.07 -9.28
N LYS A 843 48.95 -10.17 -8.60
CA LYS A 843 49.59 -11.31 -9.25
C LYS A 843 48.58 -11.94 -10.21
N LEU A 844 48.98 -12.10 -11.47
CA LEU A 844 48.28 -13.00 -12.40
C LEU A 844 48.18 -14.37 -11.73
N LEU A 845 46.98 -14.94 -11.74
CA LEU A 845 46.77 -16.28 -11.20
C LEU A 845 47.45 -17.31 -12.11
N ASP A 846 48.26 -18.18 -11.51
CA ASP A 846 48.85 -19.35 -12.17
C ASP A 846 48.34 -20.63 -11.46
N PRO A 847 47.64 -21.54 -12.15
CA PRO A 847 47.14 -21.40 -13.52
C PRO A 847 46.01 -20.35 -13.64
N PRO A 848 45.81 -19.74 -14.83
CA PRO A 848 44.79 -18.73 -15.05
C PRO A 848 43.37 -19.29 -14.88
N PRO A 849 42.36 -18.45 -14.57
CA PRO A 849 40.98 -18.89 -14.34
C PRO A 849 40.42 -19.78 -15.47
N ALA A 850 40.73 -19.47 -16.74
CA ALA A 850 40.31 -20.28 -17.88
C ALA A 850 40.83 -21.73 -17.83
N ARG A 851 42.07 -21.93 -17.36
CA ARG A 851 42.65 -23.27 -17.19
C ARG A 851 42.06 -23.99 -15.96
N ARG A 852 41.79 -23.27 -14.87
CA ARG A 852 41.11 -23.81 -13.69
C ARG A 852 39.68 -24.26 -13.99
N ILE A 853 38.97 -23.54 -14.85
CA ILE A 853 37.63 -23.92 -15.33
C ILE A 853 37.69 -25.27 -16.05
N VAL A 854 38.66 -25.46 -16.95
CA VAL A 854 38.85 -26.73 -17.66
C VAL A 854 39.20 -27.88 -16.70
N GLU A 855 40.13 -27.65 -15.76
CA GLU A 855 40.53 -28.65 -14.75
C GLU A 855 39.34 -29.05 -13.85
N LEU A 856 38.51 -28.09 -13.43
CA LEU A 856 37.32 -28.37 -12.63
C LEU A 856 36.20 -29.06 -13.44
N LEU A 857 36.10 -28.80 -14.75
CA LEU A 857 35.20 -29.54 -15.63
C LEU A 857 35.67 -30.99 -15.82
N ASP A 858 36.98 -31.24 -15.91
CA ASP A 858 37.52 -32.60 -15.95
C ASP A 858 37.17 -33.39 -14.66
N ASP A 859 37.22 -32.73 -13.51
CA ASP A 859 36.86 -33.33 -12.22
C ASP A 859 35.35 -33.56 -12.07
N PHE A 860 34.53 -32.63 -12.58
CA PHE A 860 33.09 -32.82 -12.69
C PHE A 860 32.72 -34.03 -13.56
N GLU A 861 33.40 -34.21 -14.69
CA GLU A 861 33.19 -35.34 -15.60
C GLU A 861 33.60 -36.69 -14.97
N LYS A 862 34.61 -36.70 -14.09
CA LYS A 862 35.02 -37.87 -13.29
C LYS A 862 34.09 -38.20 -12.13
N GLY A 863 33.12 -37.34 -11.82
CA GLY A 863 32.06 -37.61 -10.84
C GLY A 863 31.98 -36.65 -9.64
N ASP A 864 32.82 -35.62 -9.57
CA ASP A 864 32.71 -34.58 -8.53
C ASP A 864 31.64 -33.54 -8.90
N VAL A 865 30.38 -33.84 -8.56
CA VAL A 865 29.24 -32.94 -8.83
C VAL A 865 29.45 -31.55 -8.18
N GLY A 866 30.14 -31.49 -7.04
CA GLY A 866 30.45 -30.25 -6.33
C GLY A 866 31.51 -29.38 -7.02
N ALA A 867 32.13 -29.83 -8.11
CA ALA A 867 33.03 -29.01 -8.92
C ALA A 867 32.29 -27.91 -9.69
N PHE A 868 31.01 -28.11 -10.04
CA PHE A 868 30.28 -27.20 -10.91
C PHE A 868 30.08 -25.78 -10.33
N TRP A 869 29.68 -25.64 -9.07
CA TRP A 869 29.55 -24.29 -8.47
C TRP A 869 30.90 -23.58 -8.35
N ARG A 870 32.01 -24.34 -8.21
CA ARG A 870 33.38 -23.80 -8.22
C ARG A 870 33.78 -23.34 -9.62
N VAL A 871 33.33 -24.03 -10.67
CA VAL A 871 33.50 -23.58 -12.06
C VAL A 871 32.85 -22.20 -12.26
N LEU A 872 31.63 -22.01 -11.76
CA LEU A 872 30.94 -20.72 -11.85
C LEU A 872 31.61 -19.61 -11.02
N ASP A 873 32.11 -19.91 -9.81
CA ASP A 873 32.88 -18.94 -9.00
C ASP A 873 34.19 -18.52 -9.68
N TRP A 874 34.86 -19.43 -10.40
CA TRP A 874 36.04 -19.11 -11.20
C TRP A 874 35.70 -18.38 -12.50
N ALA A 875 34.51 -18.62 -13.07
CA ALA A 875 34.06 -17.92 -14.27
C ALA A 875 33.78 -16.42 -14.01
N ASP A 876 33.37 -16.06 -12.80
CA ASP A 876 33.16 -14.65 -12.41
C ASP A 876 34.47 -13.87 -12.14
N ARG A 877 35.63 -14.56 -12.15
CA ARG A 877 36.92 -13.94 -11.82
C ARG A 877 37.72 -13.57 -13.07
N ASP A 878 38.33 -12.38 -13.03
CA ASP A 878 39.34 -11.97 -14.02
C ASP A 878 40.69 -12.68 -13.79
N GLU A 879 41.64 -12.47 -14.70
CA GLU A 879 43.00 -13.06 -14.66
C GLU A 879 43.79 -12.74 -13.37
N TYR A 880 43.29 -11.80 -12.56
CA TYR A 880 43.84 -11.33 -11.30
C TYR A 880 43.05 -11.81 -10.08
N GLY A 881 41.99 -12.61 -10.26
CA GLY A 881 41.15 -13.17 -9.21
C GLY A 881 40.06 -12.23 -8.68
N ARG A 882 39.83 -11.08 -9.33
CA ARG A 882 38.79 -10.11 -8.96
C ARG A 882 37.45 -10.54 -9.54
N ARG A 883 36.41 -10.53 -8.71
CA ARG A 883 35.01 -10.79 -9.13
C ARG A 883 34.46 -9.60 -9.93
N HIS A 884 33.80 -9.88 -11.05
CA HIS A 884 33.33 -8.85 -11.97
C HIS A 884 31.83 -8.58 -11.84
N PHE A 885 31.05 -9.56 -11.40
CA PHE A 885 29.61 -9.40 -11.11
C PHE A 885 29.33 -9.49 -9.60
N GLY A 886 28.25 -8.82 -9.19
CA GLY A 886 27.69 -9.01 -7.85
C GLY A 886 27.03 -10.38 -7.75
N ILE A 887 26.91 -10.91 -6.52
CA ILE A 887 26.33 -12.22 -6.16
C ILE A 887 24.91 -12.49 -6.73
N LEU A 888 24.28 -11.50 -7.37
CA LEU A 888 22.90 -11.52 -7.87
C LEU A 888 22.78 -11.52 -9.41
N ASP A 889 23.87 -11.49 -10.18
CA ASP A 889 23.80 -11.72 -11.64
C ASP A 889 24.05 -13.21 -11.94
N PHE A 890 22.95 -13.94 -12.13
CA PHE A 890 22.98 -15.41 -12.20
C PHE A 890 23.23 -15.97 -13.60
N ASP A 891 23.38 -15.13 -14.64
CA ASP A 891 23.62 -15.56 -16.03
C ASP A 891 25.13 -15.80 -16.29
N PRO A 892 25.59 -17.06 -16.39
CA PRO A 892 27.00 -17.37 -16.56
C PRO A 892 27.59 -16.80 -17.86
N ARG A 893 26.77 -16.51 -18.88
CA ARG A 893 27.24 -16.06 -20.19
C ARG A 893 27.76 -14.61 -20.18
N LYS A 894 27.37 -13.85 -19.17
CA LYS A 894 27.85 -12.48 -18.98
C LYS A 894 29.24 -12.43 -18.34
N THR A 895 29.63 -13.50 -17.65
CA THR A 895 30.89 -13.59 -16.90
C THR A 895 32.10 -13.47 -17.83
N ILE A 896 33.22 -13.00 -17.26
CA ILE A 896 34.49 -12.87 -18.01
C ILE A 896 35.04 -14.25 -18.37
N GLY A 897 34.91 -15.22 -17.47
CA GLY A 897 35.31 -16.60 -17.71
C GLY A 897 34.60 -17.19 -18.92
N TRP A 898 33.28 -16.99 -19.06
CA TRP A 898 32.56 -17.43 -20.26
C TRP A 898 33.09 -16.76 -21.53
N LYS A 899 33.36 -15.45 -21.52
CA LYS A 899 33.88 -14.75 -22.71
C LYS A 899 35.30 -15.20 -23.11
N ASN A 900 36.08 -15.69 -22.16
CA ASN A 900 37.48 -16.07 -22.35
C ASN A 900 37.69 -17.58 -22.53
N THR A 901 36.66 -18.41 -22.38
CA THR A 901 36.73 -19.86 -22.63
C THR A 901 36.38 -20.20 -24.09
N THR A 902 36.89 -21.33 -24.58
CA THR A 902 36.65 -21.76 -25.96
C THR A 902 35.24 -22.29 -26.17
N PRO A 903 34.72 -22.33 -27.42
CA PRO A 903 33.42 -22.93 -27.73
C PRO A 903 33.29 -24.38 -27.25
N GLU A 904 34.38 -25.16 -27.28
CA GLU A 904 34.40 -26.54 -26.76
C GLU A 904 34.16 -26.57 -25.24
N THR A 905 34.68 -25.57 -24.52
CA THR A 905 34.48 -25.43 -23.08
C THR A 905 33.05 -24.99 -22.76
N HIS A 906 32.43 -24.16 -23.61
CA HIS A 906 31.01 -23.79 -23.48
C HIS A 906 30.09 -24.99 -23.59
N VAL A 907 30.33 -25.89 -24.56
CA VAL A 907 29.56 -27.13 -24.71
C VAL A 907 29.68 -28.00 -23.46
N ARG A 908 30.88 -28.12 -22.91
CA ARG A 908 31.13 -28.87 -21.65
C ARG A 908 30.44 -28.23 -20.44
N LEU A 909 30.42 -26.90 -20.35
CA LEU A 909 29.70 -26.16 -19.31
C LEU A 909 28.19 -26.38 -19.36
N ILE A 910 27.60 -26.36 -20.57
CA ILE A 910 26.17 -26.60 -20.78
C ILE A 910 25.81 -28.04 -20.36
N ALA A 911 26.60 -29.03 -20.80
CA ALA A 911 26.39 -30.43 -20.41
C ALA A 911 26.59 -30.64 -18.89
N ALA A 912 27.53 -29.92 -18.28
CA ALA A 912 27.75 -29.96 -16.84
C ALA A 912 26.59 -29.34 -16.05
N ALA A 913 25.99 -28.25 -16.55
CA ALA A 913 24.82 -27.61 -15.96
C ALA A 913 23.60 -28.56 -15.92
N GLU A 914 23.34 -29.26 -17.03
CA GLU A 914 22.26 -30.26 -17.12
C GLU A 914 22.47 -31.41 -16.12
N LYS A 915 23.69 -31.95 -16.07
CA LYS A 915 24.04 -33.04 -15.15
C LYS A 915 24.03 -32.58 -13.68
N TYR A 916 24.41 -31.35 -13.38
CA TYR A 916 24.41 -30.80 -12.02
C TYR A 916 22.98 -30.70 -11.46
N LEU A 917 22.01 -30.24 -12.26
CA LEU A 917 20.60 -30.19 -11.87
C LEU A 917 20.02 -31.58 -11.61
N GLY A 918 20.43 -32.60 -12.38
CA GLY A 918 19.96 -33.97 -12.21
C GLY A 918 20.60 -34.73 -11.04
N SER A 919 21.71 -34.24 -10.47
CA SER A 919 22.49 -34.97 -9.45
C SER A 919 22.70 -34.21 -8.14
N SER A 920 22.36 -32.93 -8.07
CA SER A 920 22.45 -32.12 -6.85
C SER A 920 21.36 -32.49 -5.84
N GLN A 921 21.76 -32.89 -4.62
CA GLN A 921 20.86 -33.00 -3.48
C GLN A 921 20.81 -31.66 -2.75
N GLU A 922 19.70 -30.94 -2.85
CA GLU A 922 19.50 -29.71 -2.07
C GLU A 922 19.18 -30.06 -0.61
N SER A 923 19.80 -29.34 0.33
CA SER A 923 19.47 -29.40 1.76
C SER A 923 19.07 -28.00 2.26
N PRO A 924 17.83 -27.54 1.98
CA PRO A 924 17.38 -26.20 2.33
C PRO A 924 17.47 -25.89 3.83
N ASP A 925 17.29 -26.90 4.67
CA ASP A 925 17.29 -26.77 6.13
C ASP A 925 18.65 -26.31 6.72
N GLU A 926 19.75 -26.43 5.97
CA GLU A 926 21.09 -26.04 6.44
C GLU A 926 21.40 -24.54 6.29
N TRP A 927 20.65 -23.81 5.45
CA TRP A 927 20.95 -22.43 5.11
C TRP A 927 19.72 -21.50 5.06
N VAL A 928 18.50 -22.02 4.90
CA VAL A 928 17.28 -21.21 4.96
C VAL A 928 17.09 -20.71 6.41
N GLY A 929 17.16 -19.39 6.59
CA GLY A 929 17.07 -18.74 7.91
C GLY A 929 18.42 -18.43 8.58
N ALA A 930 19.54 -18.81 7.96
CA ALA A 930 20.87 -18.38 8.38
C ALA A 930 21.32 -17.17 7.54
N ASP A 931 22.09 -16.24 8.12
CA ASP A 931 22.73 -15.12 7.39
C ASP A 931 23.95 -15.62 6.58
N LYS A 932 23.69 -16.59 5.69
CA LYS A 932 24.70 -17.31 4.90
C LYS A 932 24.24 -17.47 3.47
N LEU A 933 25.16 -17.23 2.54
CA LEU A 933 24.94 -17.40 1.11
C LEU A 933 25.32 -18.83 0.66
N HIS A 934 24.35 -19.62 0.21
CA HIS A 934 24.58 -21.02 -0.19
C HIS A 934 24.94 -21.14 -1.69
N LEU A 935 26.25 -21.11 -1.98
CA LEU A 935 26.80 -21.14 -3.35
C LEU A 935 26.38 -22.35 -4.19
N PRO A 936 26.25 -23.59 -3.65
CA PRO A 936 25.79 -24.73 -4.44
C PRO A 936 24.36 -24.58 -4.96
N SER A 937 23.44 -24.00 -4.18
CA SER A 937 22.06 -23.74 -4.62
C SER A 937 21.99 -22.60 -5.64
N ILE A 938 22.81 -21.56 -5.47
CA ILE A 938 22.94 -20.48 -6.45
C ILE A 938 23.44 -21.01 -7.80
N ALA A 939 24.39 -21.95 -7.78
CA ALA A 939 24.86 -22.60 -8.99
C ALA A 939 23.76 -23.40 -9.71
N GLY A 940 22.76 -23.92 -8.97
CA GLY A 940 21.56 -24.54 -9.57
C GLY A 940 20.72 -23.52 -10.34
N LEU A 941 20.49 -22.34 -9.77
CA LEU A 941 19.80 -21.25 -10.47
C LEU A 941 20.57 -20.79 -11.73
N SER A 942 21.89 -20.65 -11.63
CA SER A 942 22.75 -20.32 -12.77
C SER A 942 22.77 -21.41 -13.85
N ALA A 943 22.70 -22.69 -13.47
CA ALA A 943 22.54 -23.80 -14.42
C ALA A 943 21.21 -23.71 -15.18
N LEU A 944 20.10 -23.43 -14.48
CA LEU A 944 18.78 -23.27 -15.09
C LEU A 944 18.75 -22.10 -16.08
N ILE A 945 19.35 -20.97 -15.73
CA ILE A 945 19.42 -19.79 -16.61
C ILE A 945 20.30 -20.07 -17.82
N LEU A 946 21.43 -20.76 -17.63
CA LEU A 946 22.32 -21.14 -18.74
C LEU A 946 21.60 -22.06 -19.73
N LEU A 947 20.90 -23.10 -19.24
CA LEU A 947 20.14 -24.02 -20.08
C LEU A 947 18.97 -23.32 -20.77
N TYR A 948 18.21 -22.48 -20.06
CA TYR A 948 17.10 -21.69 -20.62
C TYR A 948 17.52 -20.87 -21.85
N HIS A 949 18.77 -20.41 -21.86
CA HIS A 949 19.27 -19.55 -22.91
C HIS A 949 19.96 -20.30 -24.07
N GLU A 950 20.64 -21.41 -23.78
CA GLU A 950 21.44 -22.15 -24.77
C GLU A 950 20.73 -23.41 -25.32
N GLN A 951 19.75 -23.97 -24.60
CA GLN A 951 18.85 -25.02 -25.08
C GLN A 951 17.44 -24.43 -25.27
N ARG A 952 17.10 -24.06 -26.51
CA ARG A 952 15.75 -23.55 -26.85
C ARG A 952 14.66 -24.62 -26.92
N ASP A 953 14.98 -25.88 -26.66
CA ASP A 953 14.03 -27.00 -26.66
C ASP A 953 14.22 -27.87 -25.40
N VAL A 954 13.67 -27.43 -24.27
CA VAL A 954 13.23 -28.28 -23.14
C VAL A 954 11.88 -27.78 -22.65
#